data_AF-A0A974DYC9-F1
#
_entry.id   AF-A0A974DYC9-F1
#
_cell.length_a   1.000
_cell.length_b   1.000
_cell.length_c   1.000
_cell.angle_alpha   90.00
_cell.angle_beta   90.00
_cell.angle_gamma   90.00
#
_symmetry.space_group_name_H-M   'P 1'
#
loop_
_entity.id
_entity.type
_entity.pdbx_description
1 polymer ?
#
loop_
_entity_poly.entity_id
_entity_poly.type
_entity_poly.pdbx_seq_one_letter_code
_entity_poly.pdbx_strand_id
1 'polypeptide(L)'
;MDLSFSTACCPPSLTVECTELPLTHRHSSSCKETGKVPNFPMSSTLQEMVSHAASKHGRRNAVCFHSFQEAPVFYTYSKMMQLAEELALFLKSHCCYMETCKIGLYCNPVINLPSYIIGILQVPAAYFPIDPSNPSDISTKLMEKSNVEYMLVHKDIVENFKLQFPGCLELDSTSIHHLDVNLFEVKRIEKSVVLPARVDLSENTSRLDLLRQQNVTTEEKHKENLMYEEHMDIREKHCLAYILHTSGTTGAPKIVSVPHRCIVPNIHHLRSIFEISPNDLLFLASPLTFDPSVIELFLALSSGACLLIVPNPIKMMPHKLCDILFHQHRVTVLQVTPTFLRRFGSHSIRSSVLSKGTSLRVLALGGEPFQALSVIRSWKEPGNRTRLINLYGITEVSSWATYFEITEQMISHQTREESCVPLGVPLQGTIVEVQREKGCKIEEGQVLIGGRERICFLDDEFILPYGTMRKTGDWVTLKDGEMYFLGRKDNQIKRNGKRLNIEYVQQSAESLAHVEACTALWFQAKQLILFVIPNGPLEKKFLWKELQSHLLSYAVPDDLVLVETLPLTKHGKMDVSRLNDMYREYLNVRKSSCSLPDSEDLWNSLQCLWKAILDLSEDSPAVPEDSVFLLSGGDSLKAIRFQQEVDNLVGRPVTGLVEVILNDNFLDIYRHISKSVQLTEEHGNTDLNQSTADNLRNIHDGEKRRQHSGKRKDQAIMELEGNRSFFISLSKGSRLFVYEPLSSDIMAQQSKLFTGLNHKLSNLFEIHCMNCDSKRLKKSQCRCCSQCSPSSGVASSQTGGLLYSSLCLQERWTSDTGKCVDASPLLVISASKDSPVIYIGSHSHRMQALDLQNGQVIWERVLGDRIESSAGVSKCGRFVLVGCYDGSLYALCNHSGETHWIFTTENAVKSSSATDSISGLVYIGSHDGHIYALDIERKQCIWKSHCGGGAVFSSPCVSTKPYHLYVATLGGLVIALHPPTGRTIWTYACGKPVFSSLQCSHDHLFVGCVDENYYCLSHAGEMVWHLRTDGPIFSSPCLSDFSGCSVFGSHDGYIYCCSSEGLLLWKHKTSSKVYATPFVFPNPCIEASELVAAASTDGDLYILDVQSGSLMAQYRLSGQIFSSPVVWESTLIVGCRNNYVYCLDLSCKNAIK
;
A
#
# COMPACT_ATOMS: atom_id res chain seq x y z
N MET A 1 -34.33 21.31 46.20
CA MET A 1 -34.30 22.76 46.41
C MET A 1 -33.01 23.25 45.78
N ASP A 2 -32.93 23.32 44.44
CA ASP A 2 -33.69 24.23 43.56
C ASP A 2 -33.25 25.68 43.83
N LEU A 3 -32.77 26.51 42.89
CA LEU A 3 -33.06 26.56 41.45
C LEU A 3 -31.86 26.97 40.56
N SER A 4 -32.00 26.60 39.28
CA SER A 4 -31.45 27.18 38.05
C SER A 4 -30.66 28.50 38.08
N PHE A 5 -29.54 28.53 37.34
CA PHE A 5 -29.03 29.75 36.68
C PHE A 5 -28.83 29.51 35.17
N SER A 6 -29.32 30.45 34.37
CA SER A 6 -29.27 30.41 32.90
C SER A 6 -27.95 30.95 32.36
N THR A 7 -27.54 30.47 31.18
CA THR A 7 -26.51 31.13 30.34
C THR A 7 -26.99 31.24 28.89
N ALA A 8 -26.62 32.36 28.28
CA ALA A 8 -27.22 32.97 27.09
C ALA A 8 -27.37 32.08 25.84
N CYS A 9 -28.47 32.30 25.11
CA CYS A 9 -28.69 31.78 23.76
C CYS A 9 -27.77 32.47 22.74
N CYS A 10 -27.25 31.70 21.77
CA CYS A 10 -26.78 32.24 20.50
C CYS A 10 -27.96 32.42 19.52
N PRO A 11 -27.92 33.40 18.60
CA PRO A 11 -29.03 33.68 17.69
C PRO A 11 -29.16 32.64 16.56
N PRO A 12 -30.35 32.51 15.93
CA PRO A 12 -30.61 31.48 14.93
C PRO A 12 -29.85 31.73 13.61
N SER A 13 -29.36 30.65 13.03
CA SER A 13 -28.84 30.62 11.66
C SER A 13 -29.99 30.81 10.66
N LEU A 14 -29.92 31.86 9.84
CA LEU A 14 -30.93 32.14 8.82
C LEU A 14 -31.16 30.95 7.88
N THR A 15 -32.37 30.39 7.91
CA THR A 15 -32.97 29.72 6.76
C THR A 15 -33.16 30.75 5.65
N VAL A 16 -32.31 30.69 4.64
CA VAL A 16 -32.56 31.34 3.35
C VAL A 16 -33.24 30.32 2.45
N GLU A 17 -34.47 30.61 2.04
CA GLU A 17 -35.14 29.89 0.96
C GLU A 17 -34.33 30.04 -0.33
N CYS A 18 -33.49 29.05 -0.63
CA CYS A 18 -32.83 28.93 -1.93
C CYS A 18 -33.67 28.01 -2.80
N THR A 19 -34.47 28.63 -3.66
CA THR A 19 -35.19 28.07 -4.81
C THR A 19 -34.82 26.64 -5.20
N GLU A 20 -35.79 25.74 -5.11
CA GLU A 20 -35.80 24.50 -5.87
C GLU A 20 -35.60 24.82 -7.36
N LEU A 21 -34.59 24.22 -7.99
CA LEU A 21 -34.53 24.07 -9.44
C LEU A 21 -34.94 22.64 -9.76
N PRO A 22 -36.23 22.38 -10.09
CA PRO A 22 -36.66 21.05 -10.46
C PRO A 22 -36.00 20.65 -11.79
N LEU A 23 -35.27 19.53 -11.81
CA LEU A 23 -34.78 18.87 -13.02
C LEU A 23 -35.91 18.17 -13.82
N THR A 24 -37.09 18.80 -13.85
CA THR A 24 -38.25 18.41 -14.64
C THR A 24 -38.82 19.66 -15.30
N HIS A 25 -38.38 19.94 -16.54
CA HIS A 25 -39.15 20.61 -17.62
C HIS A 25 -38.20 21.15 -18.71
N ARG A 26 -37.81 20.31 -19.70
CA ARG A 26 -37.55 20.75 -21.09
C ARG A 26 -37.41 19.68 -22.18
N HIS A 27 -38.13 18.55 -22.06
CA HIS A 27 -38.47 17.71 -23.23
C HIS A 27 -39.93 17.23 -23.19
N SER A 28 -40.86 18.18 -23.13
CA SER A 28 -42.31 17.95 -23.20
C SER A 28 -42.91 18.46 -24.51
N SER A 29 -42.42 17.93 -25.65
CA SER A 29 -42.94 18.29 -26.99
C SER A 29 -42.79 17.21 -28.10
N SER A 30 -42.61 15.92 -27.77
CA SER A 30 -42.79 14.84 -28.77
C SER A 30 -43.35 13.50 -28.27
N CYS A 31 -43.54 13.27 -26.96
CA CYS A 31 -44.24 12.09 -26.45
C CYS A 31 -45.76 12.33 -26.38
N LYS A 32 -46.44 12.19 -27.52
CA LYS A 32 -47.90 11.98 -27.53
C LYS A 32 -48.24 10.61 -26.93
N GLU A 33 -49.44 10.51 -26.36
CA GLU A 33 -49.98 9.33 -25.68
C GLU A 33 -49.80 8.02 -26.45
N THR A 34 -48.94 7.11 -25.96
CA THR A 34 -49.02 5.68 -26.28
C THR A 34 -48.63 4.83 -25.08
N GLY A 35 -49.59 4.04 -24.57
CA GLY A 35 -49.32 2.87 -23.73
C GLY A 35 -49.33 3.13 -22.21
N LYS A 36 -50.34 2.55 -21.54
CA LYS A 36 -50.25 2.27 -20.10
C LYS A 36 -49.01 1.41 -19.85
N VAL A 37 -48.07 1.88 -19.03
CA VAL A 37 -47.04 1.00 -18.47
C VAL A 37 -47.78 -0.11 -17.72
N PRO A 38 -47.54 -1.41 -18.02
CA PRO A 38 -48.30 -2.47 -17.37
C PRO A 38 -47.97 -2.49 -15.88
N ASN A 39 -49.00 -2.45 -15.03
CA ASN A 39 -48.88 -2.75 -13.61
C ASN A 39 -48.57 -4.25 -13.46
N PHE A 40 -47.31 -4.64 -13.68
CA PHE A 40 -46.82 -5.92 -13.24
C PHE A 40 -46.81 -5.92 -11.70
N PRO A 41 -47.30 -6.98 -11.03
CA PRO A 41 -46.97 -7.16 -9.62
C PRO A 41 -45.45 -7.23 -9.55
N MET A 42 -44.82 -6.27 -8.85
CA MET A 42 -43.38 -6.30 -8.67
C MET A 42 -43.06 -7.52 -7.81
N SER A 43 -42.52 -8.56 -8.46
CA SER A 43 -41.87 -9.68 -7.78
C SER A 43 -40.84 -9.12 -6.80
N SER A 44 -40.92 -9.56 -5.56
CA SER A 44 -40.14 -9.01 -4.44
C SER A 44 -38.67 -9.41 -4.51
N THR A 45 -38.37 -10.52 -5.19
CA THR A 45 -37.03 -11.12 -5.26
C THR A 45 -36.63 -11.53 -6.69
N LEU A 46 -35.33 -11.78 -6.90
CA LEU A 46 -34.77 -12.10 -8.22
C LEU A 46 -35.19 -13.51 -8.70
N GLN A 47 -35.26 -14.46 -7.79
CA GLN A 47 -35.73 -15.82 -8.01
C GLN A 47 -37.22 -15.86 -8.37
N GLU A 48 -38.04 -14.96 -7.83
CA GLU A 48 -39.44 -14.79 -8.26
C GLU A 48 -39.53 -14.29 -9.70
N MET A 49 -38.71 -13.29 -10.08
CA MET A 49 -38.64 -12.80 -11.47
C MET A 49 -38.34 -13.94 -12.46
N VAL A 50 -37.34 -14.78 -12.15
CA VAL A 50 -36.94 -15.91 -13.01
C VAL A 50 -37.98 -17.03 -13.00
N SER A 51 -38.55 -17.37 -11.84
CA SER A 51 -39.61 -18.39 -11.73
C SER A 51 -40.85 -17.99 -12.53
N HIS A 52 -41.23 -16.70 -12.48
CA HIS A 52 -42.32 -16.15 -13.28
C HIS A 52 -42.04 -16.27 -14.78
N ALA A 53 -40.82 -15.96 -15.24
CA ALA A 53 -40.41 -16.12 -16.63
C ALA A 53 -40.40 -17.60 -17.06
N ALA A 54 -39.87 -18.49 -16.21
CA ALA A 54 -39.83 -19.93 -16.45
C ALA A 54 -41.23 -20.54 -16.60
N SER A 55 -42.20 -20.09 -15.79
CA SER A 55 -43.60 -20.54 -15.89
C SER A 55 -44.23 -20.27 -17.26
N LYS A 56 -43.79 -19.20 -17.95
CA LYS A 56 -44.26 -18.79 -19.29
C LYS A 56 -43.41 -19.33 -20.43
N HIS A 57 -42.12 -19.61 -20.18
CA HIS A 57 -41.12 -19.88 -21.21
C HIS A 57 -40.37 -21.20 -21.02
N GLY A 58 -40.88 -22.13 -20.21
CA GLY A 58 -40.23 -23.39 -19.82
C GLY A 58 -39.52 -24.18 -20.93
N ARG A 59 -40.07 -24.19 -22.16
CA ARG A 59 -39.50 -24.90 -23.33
C ARG A 59 -38.45 -24.10 -24.12
N ARG A 60 -38.26 -22.80 -23.86
CA ARG A 60 -37.21 -21.98 -24.51
C ARG A 60 -35.86 -22.24 -23.85
N ASN A 61 -34.78 -22.04 -24.61
CA ASN A 61 -33.42 -22.05 -24.08
C ASN A 61 -33.24 -20.87 -23.13
N ALA A 62 -32.84 -21.16 -21.89
CA ALA A 62 -32.50 -20.17 -20.87
C ALA A 62 -30.99 -19.90 -20.85
N VAL A 63 -30.19 -20.94 -21.08
CA VAL A 63 -28.73 -20.90 -20.98
C VAL A 63 -28.11 -21.63 -22.17
N CYS A 64 -27.08 -21.03 -22.76
CA CYS A 64 -26.20 -21.63 -23.76
C CYS A 64 -24.76 -21.58 -23.24
N PHE A 65 -24.05 -22.71 -23.28
CA PHE A 65 -22.63 -22.80 -22.95
C PHE A 65 -21.83 -23.24 -24.18
N HIS A 66 -20.79 -22.50 -24.53
CA HIS A 66 -19.94 -22.78 -25.69
C HIS A 66 -18.48 -22.97 -25.27
N SER A 67 -17.96 -24.18 -25.43
CA SER A 67 -16.59 -24.58 -25.05
C SER A 67 -15.59 -24.43 -26.23
N PHE A 68 -14.37 -24.93 -26.08
CA PHE A 68 -13.33 -24.74 -27.11
C PHE A 68 -13.47 -25.65 -28.34
N GLN A 69 -14.01 -26.86 -28.16
CA GLN A 69 -13.95 -27.97 -29.11
C GLN A 69 -15.28 -28.75 -29.24
N GLU A 70 -16.27 -28.51 -28.36
CA GLU A 70 -17.54 -29.24 -28.35
C GLU A 70 -18.67 -28.38 -28.92
N ALA A 71 -19.75 -29.03 -29.35
CA ALA A 71 -20.96 -28.34 -29.76
C ALA A 71 -21.56 -27.54 -28.58
N PRO A 72 -22.20 -26.37 -28.83
CA PRO A 72 -22.82 -25.60 -27.76
C PRO A 72 -23.90 -26.41 -27.04
N VAL A 73 -23.87 -26.39 -25.70
CA VAL A 73 -24.83 -27.10 -24.86
C VAL A 73 -25.90 -26.12 -24.38
N PHE A 74 -27.17 -26.53 -24.45
CA PHE A 74 -28.31 -25.67 -24.11
C PHE A 74 -29.15 -26.28 -23.00
N TYR A 75 -29.54 -25.44 -22.02
CA TYR A 75 -30.58 -25.78 -21.06
C TYR A 75 -31.84 -24.96 -21.32
N THR A 76 -32.99 -25.63 -21.26
CA THR A 76 -34.29 -24.97 -21.24
C THR A 76 -34.58 -24.37 -19.88
N TYR A 77 -35.50 -23.40 -19.82
CA TYR A 77 -35.99 -22.84 -18.56
C TYR A 77 -36.48 -23.91 -17.58
N SER A 78 -37.21 -24.92 -18.06
CA SER A 78 -37.66 -26.04 -17.22
C SER A 78 -36.49 -26.86 -16.66
N LYS A 79 -35.44 -27.13 -17.45
CA LYS A 79 -34.28 -27.90 -16.94
C LYS A 79 -33.44 -27.08 -15.96
N MET A 80 -33.24 -25.79 -16.22
CA MET A 80 -32.53 -24.89 -15.31
C MET A 80 -33.26 -24.76 -13.97
N MET A 81 -34.58 -24.57 -13.98
CA MET A 81 -35.37 -24.47 -12.73
C MET A 81 -35.40 -25.79 -11.96
N GLN A 82 -35.53 -26.94 -12.64
CA GLN A 82 -35.44 -28.26 -11.99
C GLN A 82 -34.10 -28.41 -11.24
N LEU A 83 -32.98 -28.09 -11.89
CA LEU A 83 -31.64 -28.15 -11.28
C LEU A 83 -31.50 -27.17 -10.10
N ALA A 84 -32.12 -26.00 -10.17
CA ALA A 84 -32.13 -25.03 -9.07
C ALA A 84 -32.98 -25.51 -7.88
N GLU A 85 -34.13 -26.13 -8.13
CA GLU A 85 -35.00 -26.73 -7.11
C GLU A 85 -34.33 -27.93 -6.42
N GLU A 86 -33.65 -28.80 -7.19
CA GLU A 86 -32.83 -29.92 -6.69
C GLU A 86 -31.72 -29.42 -5.76
N LEU A 87 -31.00 -28.34 -6.13
CA LEU A 87 -30.01 -27.70 -5.26
C LEU A 87 -30.66 -27.06 -4.01
N ALA A 88 -31.78 -26.36 -4.17
CA ALA A 88 -32.45 -25.69 -3.06
C ALA A 88 -32.97 -26.68 -2.00
N LEU A 89 -33.48 -27.85 -2.43
CA LEU A 89 -33.87 -28.94 -1.54
C LEU A 89 -32.67 -29.51 -0.79
N PHE A 90 -31.54 -29.68 -1.48
CA PHE A 90 -30.30 -30.14 -0.86
C PHE A 90 -29.74 -29.13 0.17
N LEU A 91 -29.73 -27.83 -0.15
CA LEU A 91 -29.29 -26.79 0.79
C LEU A 91 -30.20 -26.76 2.03
N LYS A 92 -31.54 -26.88 1.84
CA LYS A 92 -32.52 -26.97 2.95
C LYS A 92 -32.28 -28.12 3.92
N SER A 93 -31.63 -29.21 3.51
CA SER A 93 -31.33 -30.35 4.38
C SER A 93 -29.93 -30.34 5.01
N HIS A 94 -29.02 -29.45 4.57
CA HIS A 94 -27.62 -29.44 5.01
C HIS A 94 -27.15 -28.11 5.62
N CYS A 95 -27.87 -27.00 5.42
CA CYS A 95 -27.50 -25.68 5.94
C CYS A 95 -28.42 -25.20 7.07
N CYS A 96 -27.86 -24.45 8.02
CA CYS A 96 -28.61 -23.78 9.08
C CYS A 96 -29.09 -22.37 8.64
N TYR A 97 -30.33 -22.00 8.99
CA TYR A 97 -30.96 -20.74 8.58
C TYR A 97 -31.56 -19.93 9.75
N MET A 98 -30.77 -19.76 10.82
CA MET A 98 -31.18 -18.95 11.97
C MET A 98 -31.27 -17.47 11.61
N GLU A 99 -30.28 -16.97 10.86
CA GLU A 99 -30.23 -15.62 10.26
C GLU A 99 -30.16 -15.72 8.73
N THR A 100 -29.91 -14.60 8.03
CA THR A 100 -29.68 -14.58 6.57
C THR A 100 -28.35 -15.26 6.23
N CYS A 101 -28.42 -16.50 5.76
CA CYS A 101 -27.24 -17.33 5.54
C CYS A 101 -26.37 -16.82 4.37
N LYS A 102 -25.06 -17.06 4.44
CA LYS A 102 -24.10 -16.63 3.40
C LYS A 102 -23.42 -17.83 2.77
N ILE A 103 -23.72 -18.09 1.50
CA ILE A 103 -23.20 -19.23 0.73
C ILE A 103 -22.21 -18.72 -0.32
N GLY A 104 -20.93 -19.04 -0.13
CA GLY A 104 -19.91 -18.74 -1.12
C GLY A 104 -20.00 -19.66 -2.34
N LEU A 105 -19.78 -19.11 -3.53
CA LEU A 105 -19.83 -19.82 -4.80
C LEU A 105 -18.44 -19.77 -5.46
N TYR A 106 -17.75 -20.91 -5.45
CA TYR A 106 -16.41 -21.07 -6.01
C TYR A 106 -16.50 -21.93 -7.29
N CYS A 107 -16.61 -21.27 -8.44
CA CYS A 107 -16.75 -21.92 -9.73
C CYS A 107 -16.17 -21.08 -10.88
N ASN A 108 -15.68 -21.75 -11.92
CA ASN A 108 -15.47 -21.15 -13.24
C ASN A 108 -16.82 -21.01 -13.99
N PRO A 109 -16.91 -20.22 -15.08
CA PRO A 109 -18.11 -20.17 -15.90
C PRO A 109 -18.47 -21.55 -16.48
N VAL A 110 -19.65 -22.06 -16.13
CA VAL A 110 -20.19 -23.38 -16.54
C VAL A 110 -21.68 -23.28 -16.83
N ILE A 111 -22.27 -24.26 -17.53
CA ILE A 111 -23.70 -24.24 -17.89
C ILE A 111 -24.65 -24.26 -16.68
N ASN A 112 -24.26 -24.93 -15.59
CA ASN A 112 -25.06 -25.05 -14.37
C ASN A 112 -25.09 -23.75 -13.52
N LEU A 113 -24.27 -22.75 -13.84
CA LEU A 113 -24.07 -21.53 -13.04
C LEU A 113 -25.37 -20.78 -12.71
N PRO A 114 -26.30 -20.52 -13.65
CA PRO A 114 -27.60 -19.94 -13.30
C PRO A 114 -28.42 -20.79 -12.33
N SER A 115 -28.38 -22.12 -12.48
CA SER A 115 -29.05 -23.06 -11.57
C SER A 115 -28.46 -22.98 -10.15
N TYR A 116 -27.14 -22.80 -10.02
CA TYR A 116 -26.49 -22.61 -8.71
C TYR A 116 -26.97 -21.34 -8.02
N ILE A 117 -26.92 -20.20 -8.73
CA ILE A 117 -27.34 -18.90 -8.19
C ILE A 117 -28.81 -18.92 -7.80
N ILE A 118 -29.70 -19.43 -8.67
CA ILE A 118 -31.14 -19.50 -8.37
C ILE A 118 -31.41 -20.46 -7.21
N GLY A 119 -30.73 -21.61 -7.13
CA GLY A 119 -30.89 -22.57 -6.04
C GLY A 119 -30.49 -22.01 -4.66
N ILE A 120 -29.43 -21.20 -4.61
CA ILE A 120 -29.05 -20.45 -3.39
C ILE A 120 -30.14 -19.42 -3.03
N LEU A 121 -30.68 -18.69 -4.02
CA LEU A 121 -31.73 -17.69 -3.77
C LEU A 121 -33.10 -18.29 -3.39
N GLN A 122 -33.34 -19.58 -3.66
CA GLN A 122 -34.55 -20.30 -3.23
C GLN A 122 -34.52 -20.71 -1.74
N VAL A 123 -33.41 -20.50 -1.04
CA VAL A 123 -33.29 -20.62 0.42
C VAL A 123 -33.09 -19.25 1.07
N PRO A 124 -33.17 -19.10 2.41
CA PRO A 124 -32.90 -17.85 3.11
C PRO A 124 -31.41 -17.44 3.10
N ALA A 125 -30.78 -17.40 1.92
CA ALA A 125 -29.35 -17.14 1.76
C ALA A 125 -29.02 -16.18 0.62
N ALA A 126 -27.91 -15.45 0.77
CA ALA A 126 -27.28 -14.69 -0.29
C ALA A 126 -26.08 -15.45 -0.86
N TYR A 127 -25.84 -15.34 -2.17
CA TYR A 127 -24.65 -15.91 -2.79
C TYR A 127 -23.46 -14.94 -2.75
N PHE A 128 -22.26 -15.47 -2.55
CA PHE A 128 -21.00 -14.71 -2.54
C PHE A 128 -20.00 -15.32 -3.54
N PRO A 129 -19.83 -14.76 -4.75
CA PRO A 129 -18.96 -15.31 -5.78
C PRO A 129 -17.48 -15.10 -5.41
N ILE A 130 -16.72 -16.19 -5.39
CA ILE A 130 -15.26 -16.19 -5.16
C ILE A 130 -14.57 -16.69 -6.43
N ASP A 131 -13.67 -15.87 -6.98
CA ASP A 131 -12.92 -16.19 -8.20
C ASP A 131 -11.83 -17.25 -7.91
N PRO A 132 -11.87 -18.44 -8.54
CA PRO A 132 -10.86 -19.48 -8.35
C PRO A 132 -9.43 -19.09 -8.76
N SER A 133 -9.29 -18.03 -9.56
CA SER A 133 -8.00 -17.48 -9.99
C SER A 133 -7.41 -16.44 -9.03
N ASN A 134 -8.05 -16.18 -7.88
CA ASN A 134 -7.49 -15.31 -6.85
C ASN A 134 -6.48 -16.06 -5.97
N PRO A 135 -5.40 -15.39 -5.50
CA PRO A 135 -4.52 -15.93 -4.47
C PRO A 135 -5.31 -16.36 -3.22
N SER A 136 -4.91 -17.49 -2.63
CA SER A 136 -5.55 -18.06 -1.43
C SER A 136 -5.75 -17.02 -0.33
N ASP A 137 -4.72 -16.23 -0.03
CA ASP A 137 -4.72 -15.26 1.07
C ASP A 137 -5.76 -14.15 0.90
N ILE A 138 -6.09 -13.78 -0.34
CA ILE A 138 -7.15 -12.80 -0.64
C ILE A 138 -8.52 -13.47 -0.44
N SER A 139 -8.70 -14.67 -1.00
CA SER A 139 -9.95 -15.43 -0.88
C SER A 139 -10.27 -15.81 0.57
N THR A 140 -9.28 -16.20 1.39
CA THR A 140 -9.45 -16.48 2.82
C THR A 140 -9.90 -15.23 3.58
N LYS A 141 -9.20 -14.10 3.42
CA LYS A 141 -9.58 -12.82 4.05
C LYS A 141 -10.98 -12.37 3.64
N LEU A 142 -11.38 -12.63 2.40
CA LEU A 142 -12.73 -12.35 1.91
C LEU A 142 -13.78 -13.26 2.55
N MET A 143 -13.52 -14.57 2.68
CA MET A 143 -14.41 -15.52 3.37
C MET A 143 -14.58 -15.16 4.86
N GLU A 144 -13.47 -14.85 5.54
CA GLU A 144 -13.43 -14.41 6.94
C GLU A 144 -14.23 -13.11 7.12
N LYS A 145 -13.90 -12.05 6.37
CA LYS A 145 -14.54 -10.73 6.51
C LYS A 145 -16.04 -10.75 6.13
N SER A 146 -16.45 -11.59 5.19
CA SER A 146 -17.85 -11.71 4.80
C SER A 146 -18.68 -12.59 5.74
N ASN A 147 -18.06 -13.35 6.66
CA ASN A 147 -18.71 -14.36 7.50
C ASN A 147 -19.48 -15.41 6.67
N VAL A 148 -18.85 -15.98 5.64
CA VAL A 148 -19.42 -17.10 4.86
C VAL A 148 -19.47 -18.36 5.71
N GLU A 149 -20.62 -19.03 5.72
CA GLU A 149 -20.87 -20.24 6.52
C GLU A 149 -20.62 -21.51 5.70
N TYR A 150 -21.03 -21.49 4.42
CA TYR A 150 -20.92 -22.64 3.52
C TYR A 150 -20.31 -22.25 2.18
N MET A 151 -19.50 -23.14 1.61
CA MET A 151 -18.86 -22.98 0.31
C MET A 151 -19.38 -24.04 -0.67
N LEU A 152 -20.03 -23.58 -1.74
CA LEU A 152 -20.43 -24.42 -2.88
C LEU A 152 -19.33 -24.37 -3.95
N VAL A 153 -18.69 -25.52 -4.18
CA VAL A 153 -17.47 -25.65 -5.00
C VAL A 153 -17.75 -26.55 -6.20
N HIS A 154 -17.42 -26.07 -7.41
CA HIS A 154 -17.55 -26.89 -8.62
C HIS A 154 -16.56 -28.06 -8.60
N LYS A 155 -17.04 -29.26 -8.94
CA LYS A 155 -16.32 -30.54 -8.90
C LYS A 155 -14.91 -30.48 -9.45
N ASP A 156 -14.73 -29.95 -10.66
CA ASP A 156 -13.44 -29.91 -11.37
C ASP A 156 -12.34 -29.10 -10.65
N ILE A 157 -12.70 -28.26 -9.68
CA ILE A 157 -11.77 -27.41 -8.93
C ILE A 157 -11.75 -27.71 -7.43
N VAL A 158 -12.39 -28.80 -6.99
CA VAL A 158 -12.41 -29.22 -5.58
C VAL A 158 -11.02 -29.54 -5.03
N GLU A 159 -10.16 -30.20 -5.81
CA GLU A 159 -8.79 -30.53 -5.36
C GLU A 159 -7.95 -29.27 -5.19
N ASN A 160 -8.01 -28.34 -6.16
CA ASN A 160 -7.37 -27.03 -6.04
C ASN A 160 -7.92 -26.23 -4.86
N PHE A 161 -9.24 -26.25 -4.63
CA PHE A 161 -9.87 -25.61 -3.48
C PHE A 161 -9.36 -26.18 -2.14
N LYS A 162 -9.32 -27.52 -1.99
CA LYS A 162 -8.76 -28.18 -0.80
C LYS A 162 -7.28 -27.84 -0.57
N LEU A 163 -6.49 -27.72 -1.64
CA LEU A 163 -5.08 -27.30 -1.57
C LEU A 163 -4.91 -25.81 -1.20
N GLN A 164 -5.82 -24.94 -1.65
CA GLN A 164 -5.79 -23.50 -1.32
C GLN A 164 -6.27 -23.20 0.11
N PHE A 165 -7.18 -24.00 0.68
CA PHE A 165 -7.81 -23.74 1.99
C PHE A 165 -7.67 -24.89 3.02
N PRO A 166 -6.46 -25.46 3.26
CA PRO A 166 -6.29 -26.67 4.08
C PRO A 166 -6.59 -26.51 5.58
N GLY A 167 -6.80 -25.28 6.07
CA GLY A 167 -7.10 -24.99 7.48
C GLY A 167 -8.49 -24.40 7.75
N CYS A 168 -9.27 -24.07 6.72
CA CYS A 168 -10.51 -23.27 6.86
C CYS A 168 -11.80 -24.10 6.74
N LEU A 169 -11.71 -25.42 6.57
CA LEU A 169 -12.83 -26.28 6.15
C LEU A 169 -13.03 -27.45 7.12
N GLU A 170 -14.28 -27.87 7.28
CA GLU A 170 -14.61 -29.23 7.72
C GLU A 170 -14.17 -30.23 6.63
N LEU A 171 -13.66 -31.39 7.04
CA LEU A 171 -13.18 -32.42 6.09
C LEU A 171 -14.33 -33.16 5.41
N ASP A 172 -15.51 -33.14 6.02
CA ASP A 172 -16.72 -33.76 5.52
C ASP A 172 -17.37 -32.86 4.46
N SER A 173 -17.35 -33.33 3.21
CA SER A 173 -17.90 -32.63 2.06
C SER A 173 -19.05 -33.41 1.45
N THR A 174 -20.22 -32.79 1.31
CA THR A 174 -21.39 -33.46 0.75
C THR A 174 -21.53 -33.13 -0.75
N SER A 175 -21.45 -34.15 -1.59
CA SER A 175 -21.44 -34.01 -3.06
C SER A 175 -22.83 -34.17 -3.68
N ILE A 176 -23.16 -33.36 -4.69
CA ILE A 176 -24.30 -33.59 -5.58
C ILE A 176 -23.80 -33.94 -6.98
N HIS A 177 -23.62 -35.22 -7.27
CA HIS A 177 -22.95 -35.68 -8.50
C HIS A 177 -23.61 -35.25 -9.82
N HIS A 178 -24.94 -35.03 -9.85
CA HIS A 178 -25.66 -34.61 -11.07
C HIS A 178 -25.69 -33.09 -11.28
N LEU A 179 -25.25 -32.32 -10.28
CA LEU A 179 -25.09 -30.86 -10.35
C LEU A 179 -23.61 -30.46 -10.42
N ASP A 180 -22.67 -31.41 -10.36
CA ASP A 180 -21.22 -31.21 -10.33
C ASP A 180 -20.75 -30.20 -9.26
N VAL A 181 -21.38 -30.21 -8.09
CA VAL A 181 -21.04 -29.37 -6.93
C VAL A 181 -20.79 -30.17 -5.66
N ASN A 182 -19.98 -29.59 -4.79
CA ASN A 182 -19.67 -30.10 -3.47
C ASN A 182 -19.90 -28.96 -2.45
N LEU A 183 -20.63 -29.27 -1.38
CA LEU A 183 -20.83 -28.35 -0.27
C LEU A 183 -19.78 -28.62 0.81
N PHE A 184 -19.14 -27.56 1.27
CA PHE A 184 -18.21 -27.55 2.40
C PHE A 184 -18.73 -26.60 3.47
N GLU A 185 -18.64 -27.00 4.73
CA GLU A 185 -18.84 -26.10 5.86
C GLU A 185 -17.51 -25.40 6.22
N VAL A 186 -17.59 -24.09 6.46
CA VAL A 186 -16.42 -23.26 6.76
C VAL A 186 -16.20 -23.27 8.26
N LYS A 187 -15.04 -23.77 8.71
CA LYS A 187 -14.70 -23.77 10.13
C LYS A 187 -14.55 -22.35 10.64
N ARG A 188 -15.42 -21.96 11.58
CA ARG A 188 -15.12 -20.85 12.48
C ARG A 188 -13.95 -21.25 13.36
N ILE A 189 -12.80 -20.61 13.15
CA ILE A 189 -11.80 -20.51 14.20
C ILE A 189 -12.40 -19.60 15.26
N GLU A 190 -13.08 -20.18 16.25
CA GLU A 190 -13.43 -19.44 17.45
C GLU A 190 -12.13 -18.91 18.06
N LYS A 191 -12.00 -17.58 18.13
CA LYS A 191 -11.12 -16.97 19.12
C LYS A 191 -11.70 -17.35 20.48
N SER A 192 -11.18 -18.44 21.05
CA SER A 192 -11.54 -18.90 22.38
C SER A 192 -11.06 -17.86 23.42
N VAL A 193 -11.85 -16.82 23.60
CA VAL A 193 -11.74 -15.93 24.76
C VAL A 193 -12.04 -16.80 25.97
N VAL A 194 -10.98 -17.17 26.71
CA VAL A 194 -11.10 -17.83 27.99
C VAL A 194 -11.67 -16.81 28.98
N LEU A 195 -13.01 -16.71 29.02
CA LEU A 195 -13.70 -16.08 30.12
C LEU A 195 -13.37 -16.86 31.40
N PRO A 196 -12.85 -16.21 32.46
CA PRO A 196 -12.60 -16.87 33.73
C PRO A 196 -13.88 -17.47 34.31
N ALA A 197 -13.73 -18.60 35.02
CA ALA A 197 -14.86 -19.38 35.50
C ALA A 197 -15.83 -18.61 36.39
N ARG A 198 -17.13 -18.81 36.13
CA ARG A 198 -18.30 -18.65 37.01
C ARG A 198 -18.17 -17.63 38.17
N VAL A 199 -18.85 -16.50 37.98
CA VAL A 199 -19.57 -15.84 39.08
C VAL A 199 -21.06 -16.09 38.85
N ASP A 200 -21.72 -16.73 39.81
CA ASP A 200 -23.18 -16.90 39.79
C ASP A 200 -23.86 -15.54 39.98
N LEU A 201 -24.63 -15.09 38.98
CA LEU A 201 -25.58 -13.99 39.11
C LEU A 201 -26.89 -14.34 38.40
N SER A 202 -27.70 -15.13 39.11
CA SER A 202 -29.11 -15.36 38.82
C SER A 202 -29.95 -14.12 39.20
N GLU A 203 -29.76 -12.99 38.51
CA GLU A 203 -30.58 -11.78 38.70
C GLU A 203 -30.48 -10.83 37.50
N ASN A 204 -31.42 -10.97 36.54
CA ASN A 204 -31.96 -9.89 35.67
C ASN A 204 -32.93 -10.38 34.57
N THR A 205 -33.23 -11.68 34.49
CA THR A 205 -34.24 -12.25 33.58
C THR A 205 -35.69 -11.91 33.95
N SER A 206 -35.93 -10.84 34.70
CA SER A 206 -37.21 -10.46 35.31
C SER A 206 -37.72 -9.08 34.87
N ARG A 207 -37.17 -8.51 33.78
CA ARG A 207 -37.56 -7.17 33.29
C ARG A 207 -37.99 -7.06 31.82
N LEU A 208 -37.97 -8.14 31.03
CA LEU A 208 -38.54 -8.17 29.67
C LEU A 208 -39.90 -8.87 29.55
N ASP A 209 -40.24 -9.79 30.47
CA ASP A 209 -41.52 -10.52 30.42
C ASP A 209 -42.73 -9.74 30.97
N LEU A 210 -42.50 -8.58 31.60
CA LEU A 210 -43.55 -7.73 32.19
C LEU A 210 -44.22 -6.73 31.23
N LEU A 211 -43.84 -6.71 29.94
CA LEU A 211 -44.43 -5.83 28.93
C LEU A 211 -45.23 -6.56 27.84
N ARG A 212 -45.50 -7.87 28.01
CA ARG A 212 -46.26 -8.68 27.03
C ARG A 212 -47.68 -9.08 27.44
N GLN A 213 -48.15 -8.74 28.64
CA GLN A 213 -49.51 -9.08 29.08
C GLN A 213 -50.17 -7.97 29.92
N GLN A 214 -50.89 -7.05 29.27
CA GLN A 214 -52.13 -6.46 29.79
C GLN A 214 -52.90 -5.73 28.69
N ASN A 215 -54.04 -6.29 28.27
CA ASN A 215 -55.03 -5.64 27.40
C ASN A 215 -56.18 -5.09 28.26
N VAL A 216 -56.11 -3.81 28.67
CA VAL A 216 -57.18 -2.97 29.30
C VAL A 216 -56.73 -1.50 29.10
N THR A 217 -57.47 -0.53 28.52
CA THR A 217 -58.77 -0.53 27.81
C THR A 217 -58.75 0.52 26.67
N THR A 218 -59.88 0.74 25.98
CA THR A 218 -60.14 1.88 25.08
C THR A 218 -60.17 3.24 25.80
N GLU A 219 -60.04 4.32 25.02
CA GLU A 219 -60.23 5.75 25.39
C GLU A 219 -59.09 6.48 26.14
N GLU A 220 -58.03 6.82 25.41
CA GLU A 220 -57.45 8.19 25.44
C GLU A 220 -56.64 8.46 24.16
N LYS A 221 -57.34 8.72 23.04
CA LYS A 221 -56.73 9.24 21.80
C LYS A 221 -56.82 10.76 21.78
N HIS A 222 -55.70 11.47 21.88
CA HIS A 222 -55.25 12.53 20.93
C HIS A 222 -54.05 13.32 21.50
N LYS A 223 -53.03 13.52 20.64
CA LYS A 223 -51.70 14.12 20.94
C LYS A 223 -50.84 13.14 21.76
N GLU A 224 -49.69 12.66 21.29
CA GLU A 224 -48.72 13.28 20.37
C GLU A 224 -48.35 12.35 19.18
N ASN A 225 -48.26 12.92 17.98
CA ASN A 225 -47.63 12.26 16.81
C ASN A 225 -46.21 12.80 16.65
N LEU A 226 -45.20 11.96 16.89
CA LEU A 226 -43.84 12.16 16.40
C LEU A 226 -43.42 10.91 15.61
N MET A 227 -42.66 11.14 14.55
CA MET A 227 -42.54 10.20 13.42
C MET A 227 -41.70 8.96 13.77
N TYR A 228 -42.22 7.78 13.40
CA TYR A 228 -41.39 6.59 13.23
C TYR A 228 -40.63 6.72 11.90
N GLU A 229 -39.31 6.86 11.94
CA GLU A 229 -38.48 6.74 10.75
C GLU A 229 -38.37 5.26 10.35
N GLU A 230 -38.80 4.94 9.13
CA GLU A 230 -38.72 3.60 8.57
C GLU A 230 -37.27 3.25 8.16
N HIS A 231 -36.85 2.01 8.39
CA HIS A 231 -35.47 1.53 8.14
C HIS A 231 -35.43 0.17 7.42
N MET A 232 -34.30 -0.13 6.79
CA MET A 232 -33.93 -1.48 6.34
C MET A 232 -33.11 -2.22 7.40
N ASP A 233 -33.30 -3.53 7.49
CA ASP A 233 -32.53 -4.43 8.35
C ASP A 233 -31.99 -5.62 7.53
N ILE A 234 -30.72 -5.96 7.71
CA ILE A 234 -30.04 -7.08 7.03
C ILE A 234 -30.48 -8.46 7.57
N ARG A 235 -31.02 -8.51 8.78
CA ARG A 235 -31.43 -9.72 9.51
C ARG A 235 -32.80 -10.26 9.09
N GLU A 236 -33.54 -9.50 8.29
CA GLU A 236 -34.79 -9.95 7.68
C GLU A 236 -34.53 -11.12 6.71
N LYS A 237 -35.24 -12.24 6.89
CA LYS A 237 -35.09 -13.42 6.01
C LYS A 237 -35.45 -13.08 4.57
N HIS A 238 -34.62 -13.53 3.63
CA HIS A 238 -34.68 -13.18 2.20
C HIS A 238 -34.50 -11.67 1.90
N CYS A 239 -33.89 -10.88 2.80
CA CYS A 239 -33.53 -9.49 2.52
C CYS A 239 -32.40 -9.38 1.47
N LEU A 240 -31.31 -10.12 1.66
CA LEU A 240 -30.13 -10.08 0.79
C LEU A 240 -30.27 -10.98 -0.43
N ALA A 241 -29.80 -10.48 -1.57
CA ALA A 241 -29.65 -11.22 -2.82
C ALA A 241 -28.22 -11.77 -2.98
N TYR A 242 -27.23 -10.89 -2.86
CA TYR A 242 -25.83 -11.25 -3.11
C TYR A 242 -24.88 -10.37 -2.31
N ILE A 243 -23.63 -10.84 -2.21
CA ILE A 243 -22.54 -10.12 -1.58
C ILE A 243 -21.43 -9.97 -2.63
N LEU A 244 -20.76 -8.82 -2.67
CA LEU A 244 -19.54 -8.60 -3.46
C LEU A 244 -18.44 -8.00 -2.58
N HIS A 245 -17.24 -7.94 -3.14
CA HIS A 245 -16.16 -7.13 -2.58
C HIS A 245 -15.69 -6.09 -3.62
N THR A 246 -15.38 -4.88 -3.18
CA THR A 246 -14.79 -3.86 -4.04
C THR A 246 -13.33 -3.65 -3.67
N SER A 247 -12.47 -3.41 -4.67
CA SER A 247 -11.02 -3.25 -4.46
C SER A 247 -10.61 -1.93 -3.82
N GLY A 248 -11.56 -1.05 -3.49
CA GLY A 248 -11.35 0.23 -2.79
C GLY A 248 -10.28 1.13 -3.40
N THR A 249 -10.62 1.98 -4.38
CA THR A 249 -9.63 2.93 -4.98
C THR A 249 -8.99 3.89 -3.96
N THR A 250 -9.54 3.97 -2.75
CA THR A 250 -9.07 4.82 -1.64
C THR A 250 -8.72 4.05 -0.35
N GLY A 251 -8.62 2.71 -0.35
CA GLY A 251 -8.35 1.98 0.90
C GLY A 251 -8.52 0.45 0.85
N ALA A 252 -8.71 -0.16 2.02
CA ALA A 252 -8.88 -1.61 2.16
C ALA A 252 -10.15 -2.12 1.44
N PRO A 253 -10.17 -3.38 0.95
CA PRO A 253 -11.33 -3.94 0.27
C PRO A 253 -12.58 -3.97 1.17
N LYS A 254 -13.70 -3.46 0.63
CA LYS A 254 -14.99 -3.41 1.32
C LYS A 254 -15.87 -4.58 0.92
N ILE A 255 -16.64 -5.12 1.86
CA ILE A 255 -17.72 -6.05 1.58
C ILE A 255 -18.99 -5.23 1.33
N VAL A 256 -19.73 -5.55 0.27
CA VAL A 256 -20.99 -4.91 -0.09
C VAL A 256 -22.08 -5.98 -0.11
N SER A 257 -23.02 -5.91 0.84
CA SER A 257 -24.16 -6.81 0.93
C SER A 257 -25.39 -6.14 0.31
N VAL A 258 -25.95 -6.76 -0.74
CA VAL A 258 -26.95 -6.13 -1.62
C VAL A 258 -28.34 -6.71 -1.38
N PRO A 259 -29.32 -5.88 -0.96
CA PRO A 259 -30.72 -6.31 -0.80
C PRO A 259 -31.43 -6.59 -2.13
N HIS A 260 -32.38 -7.53 -2.12
CA HIS A 260 -33.30 -7.75 -3.25
C HIS A 260 -34.04 -6.46 -3.65
N ARG A 261 -34.60 -5.73 -2.66
CA ARG A 261 -35.26 -4.43 -2.81
C ARG A 261 -34.38 -3.34 -3.46
N CYS A 262 -33.06 -3.48 -3.41
CA CYS A 262 -32.12 -2.56 -4.06
C CYS A 262 -31.85 -2.94 -5.54
N ILE A 263 -31.63 -4.22 -5.85
CA ILE A 263 -31.31 -4.68 -7.22
C ILE A 263 -32.53 -4.87 -8.13
N VAL A 264 -33.67 -5.32 -7.61
CA VAL A 264 -34.86 -5.68 -8.41
C VAL A 264 -35.41 -4.51 -9.25
N PRO A 265 -35.56 -3.27 -8.73
CA PRO A 265 -35.98 -2.12 -9.55
C PRO A 265 -35.01 -1.82 -10.71
N ASN A 266 -33.71 -2.10 -10.52
CA ASN A 266 -32.69 -1.91 -11.54
C ASN A 266 -32.92 -2.85 -12.74
N ILE A 267 -33.10 -4.15 -12.46
CA ILE A 267 -33.39 -5.16 -13.50
C ILE A 267 -34.71 -4.84 -14.23
N HIS A 268 -35.77 -4.46 -13.51
CA HIS A 268 -37.06 -4.11 -14.12
C HIS A 268 -36.95 -2.90 -15.06
N HIS A 269 -36.24 -1.84 -14.65
CA HIS A 269 -36.13 -0.63 -15.46
C HIS A 269 -35.22 -0.85 -16.68
N LEU A 270 -34.06 -1.49 -16.51
CA LEU A 270 -33.16 -1.82 -17.63
C LEU A 270 -33.82 -2.80 -18.62
N ARG A 271 -34.66 -3.73 -18.16
CA ARG A 271 -35.50 -4.57 -19.04
C ARG A 271 -36.41 -3.73 -19.94
N SER A 272 -36.99 -2.66 -19.42
CA SER A 272 -37.82 -1.74 -20.20
C SER A 272 -37.00 -0.89 -21.16
N ILE A 273 -35.90 -0.27 -20.69
CA ILE A 273 -35.04 0.60 -21.50
C ILE A 273 -34.42 -0.20 -22.66
N PHE A 274 -33.93 -1.42 -22.39
CA PHE A 274 -33.34 -2.32 -23.38
C PHE A 274 -34.39 -3.19 -24.07
N GLU A 275 -35.69 -2.99 -23.85
CA GLU A 275 -36.80 -3.67 -24.55
C GLU A 275 -36.61 -5.20 -24.65
N ILE A 276 -36.17 -5.85 -23.56
CA ILE A 276 -35.74 -7.26 -23.62
C ILE A 276 -36.94 -8.18 -23.87
N SER A 277 -36.79 -9.03 -24.88
CA SER A 277 -37.78 -9.99 -25.35
C SER A 277 -37.28 -11.43 -25.20
N PRO A 278 -38.17 -12.43 -25.24
CA PRO A 278 -37.74 -13.84 -25.23
C PRO A 278 -36.85 -14.26 -26.42
N ASN A 279 -36.78 -13.44 -27.48
CA ASN A 279 -35.96 -13.71 -28.67
C ASN A 279 -34.53 -13.18 -28.55
N ASP A 280 -34.20 -12.49 -27.45
CA ASP A 280 -32.86 -11.94 -27.25
C ASP A 280 -31.87 -12.99 -26.73
N LEU A 281 -30.60 -12.77 -27.06
CA LEU A 281 -29.46 -13.49 -26.54
C LEU A 281 -28.51 -12.47 -25.90
N LEU A 282 -28.31 -12.59 -24.58
CA LEU A 282 -27.40 -11.77 -23.79
C LEU A 282 -26.10 -12.54 -23.58
N PHE A 283 -24.96 -11.86 -23.67
CA PHE A 283 -23.67 -12.44 -23.31
C PHE A 283 -23.32 -12.12 -21.84
N LEU A 284 -22.97 -13.15 -21.05
CA LEU A 284 -22.39 -12.99 -19.73
C LEU A 284 -20.92 -12.58 -19.86
N ALA A 285 -20.68 -11.31 -20.20
CA ALA A 285 -19.36 -10.73 -20.38
C ALA A 285 -18.62 -10.59 -19.05
N SER A 286 -19.29 -10.02 -18.05
CA SER A 286 -18.69 -9.60 -16.78
C SER A 286 -18.24 -10.80 -15.93
N PRO A 287 -17.16 -10.66 -15.13
CA PRO A 287 -16.82 -11.65 -14.11
C PRO A 287 -17.87 -11.65 -12.99
N LEU A 288 -18.12 -12.81 -12.36
CA LEU A 288 -19.14 -12.95 -11.31
C LEU A 288 -18.84 -12.13 -10.06
N THR A 289 -17.58 -11.80 -9.82
CA THR A 289 -17.13 -10.90 -8.75
C THR A 289 -17.45 -9.42 -9.00
N PHE A 290 -18.10 -9.08 -10.12
CA PHE A 290 -18.55 -7.72 -10.46
C PHE A 290 -20.07 -7.68 -10.65
N ASP A 291 -20.70 -6.62 -10.19
CA ASP A 291 -22.14 -6.40 -10.20
C ASP A 291 -22.82 -6.31 -11.59
N PRO A 292 -22.19 -5.90 -12.71
CA PRO A 292 -22.85 -5.94 -14.00
C PRO A 292 -23.15 -7.37 -14.49
N SER A 293 -22.47 -8.39 -13.94
CA SER A 293 -22.80 -9.80 -14.21
C SER A 293 -24.18 -10.19 -13.66
N VAL A 294 -24.61 -9.55 -12.57
CA VAL A 294 -25.96 -9.72 -11.98
C VAL A 294 -27.00 -9.14 -12.93
N ILE A 295 -26.70 -7.97 -13.53
CA ILE A 295 -27.54 -7.37 -14.57
C ILE A 295 -27.65 -8.32 -15.76
N GLU A 296 -26.53 -8.74 -16.36
CA GLU A 296 -26.50 -9.66 -17.52
C GLU A 296 -27.32 -10.94 -17.28
N LEU A 297 -27.14 -11.58 -16.12
CA LEU A 297 -27.80 -12.84 -15.77
C LEU A 297 -29.30 -12.66 -15.53
N PHE A 298 -29.72 -11.73 -14.66
CA PHE A 298 -31.14 -11.59 -14.32
C PHE A 298 -31.95 -10.85 -15.39
N LEU A 299 -31.33 -9.98 -16.19
CA LEU A 299 -31.97 -9.34 -17.33
C LEU A 299 -32.38 -10.36 -18.41
N ALA A 300 -31.52 -11.34 -18.69
CA ALA A 300 -31.85 -12.45 -19.58
C ALA A 300 -32.95 -13.33 -18.95
N LEU A 301 -32.67 -13.86 -17.76
CA LEU A 301 -33.45 -14.94 -17.18
C LEU A 301 -34.86 -14.50 -16.75
N SER A 302 -35.05 -13.25 -16.31
CA SER A 302 -36.38 -12.70 -16.00
C SER A 302 -37.24 -12.37 -17.24
N SER A 303 -36.66 -12.39 -18.44
CA SER A 303 -37.30 -11.91 -19.68
C SER A 303 -37.72 -13.02 -20.66
N GLY A 304 -37.40 -14.28 -20.36
CA GLY A 304 -37.60 -15.39 -21.30
C GLY A 304 -36.50 -15.52 -22.37
N ALA A 305 -35.44 -14.72 -22.24
CA ALA A 305 -34.30 -14.63 -23.15
C ALA A 305 -33.23 -15.68 -22.82
N CYS A 306 -32.28 -15.89 -23.71
CA CYS A 306 -31.18 -16.83 -23.48
C CYS A 306 -29.92 -16.09 -22.99
N LEU A 307 -29.19 -16.71 -22.05
CA LEU A 307 -27.89 -16.26 -21.57
C LEU A 307 -26.77 -17.10 -22.20
N LEU A 308 -25.85 -16.48 -22.92
CA LEU A 308 -24.65 -17.10 -23.47
C LEU A 308 -23.49 -17.01 -22.48
N ILE A 309 -22.92 -18.16 -22.12
CA ILE A 309 -21.77 -18.31 -21.23
C ILE A 309 -20.62 -18.94 -22.04
N VAL A 310 -19.41 -18.41 -21.88
CA VAL A 310 -18.18 -18.98 -22.44
C VAL A 310 -17.09 -19.07 -21.36
N PRO A 311 -16.17 -20.06 -21.42
CA PRO A 311 -15.01 -20.14 -20.55
C PRO A 311 -14.15 -18.86 -20.57
N ASN A 312 -13.57 -18.52 -19.41
CA ASN A 312 -12.68 -17.35 -19.27
C ASN A 312 -11.55 -17.30 -20.33
N PRO A 313 -10.88 -18.39 -20.73
CA PRO A 313 -9.87 -18.31 -21.79
C PRO A 313 -10.43 -17.92 -23.17
N ILE A 314 -11.70 -18.21 -23.49
CA ILE A 314 -12.35 -17.69 -24.71
C ILE A 314 -12.60 -16.19 -24.58
N LYS A 315 -13.02 -15.70 -23.40
CA LYS A 315 -13.17 -14.25 -23.12
C LYS A 315 -11.86 -13.47 -23.31
N MET A 316 -10.72 -14.14 -23.35
CA MET A 316 -9.40 -13.55 -23.57
C MET A 316 -8.91 -13.56 -25.02
N MET A 317 -9.68 -14.09 -25.97
CA MET A 317 -9.31 -14.21 -27.40
C MET A 317 -10.22 -13.34 -28.27
N PRO A 318 -9.90 -12.06 -28.55
CA PRO A 318 -10.87 -11.12 -29.12
C PRO A 318 -11.46 -11.53 -30.47
N HIS A 319 -10.65 -12.03 -31.41
CA HIS A 319 -11.16 -12.49 -32.71
C HIS A 319 -12.08 -13.71 -32.58
N LYS A 320 -11.68 -14.73 -31.79
CA LYS A 320 -12.51 -15.93 -31.55
C LYS A 320 -13.80 -15.57 -30.82
N LEU A 321 -13.73 -14.68 -29.84
CA LEU A 321 -14.90 -14.19 -29.13
C LEU A 321 -15.83 -13.41 -30.06
N CYS A 322 -15.30 -12.52 -30.91
CA CYS A 322 -16.10 -11.76 -31.89
C CYS A 322 -16.88 -12.71 -32.83
N ASP A 323 -16.21 -13.74 -33.34
CA ASP A 323 -16.84 -14.77 -34.18
C ASP A 323 -17.96 -15.53 -33.44
N ILE A 324 -17.68 -15.99 -32.22
CA ILE A 324 -18.68 -16.67 -31.37
C ILE A 324 -19.89 -15.76 -31.12
N LEU A 325 -19.68 -14.50 -30.71
CA LEU A 325 -20.77 -13.59 -30.35
C LEU A 325 -21.62 -13.19 -31.55
N PHE A 326 -21.03 -12.77 -32.67
CA PHE A 326 -21.76 -12.10 -33.75
C PHE A 326 -22.05 -12.99 -34.97
N HIS A 327 -21.16 -13.94 -35.29
CA HIS A 327 -21.34 -14.82 -36.45
C HIS A 327 -22.00 -16.15 -36.08
N GLN A 328 -21.55 -16.80 -35.00
CA GLN A 328 -22.09 -18.09 -34.58
C GLN A 328 -23.41 -17.97 -33.81
N HIS A 329 -23.44 -17.20 -32.72
CA HIS A 329 -24.60 -17.12 -31.82
C HIS A 329 -25.53 -15.93 -32.06
N ARG A 330 -25.08 -14.93 -32.83
CA ARG A 330 -25.88 -13.72 -33.17
C ARG A 330 -26.45 -12.99 -31.94
N VAL A 331 -25.59 -12.69 -30.96
CA VAL A 331 -25.90 -11.93 -29.74
C VAL A 331 -26.63 -10.62 -30.08
N THR A 332 -27.71 -10.35 -29.36
CA THR A 332 -28.58 -9.18 -29.60
C THR A 332 -28.39 -8.07 -28.58
N VAL A 333 -27.93 -8.38 -27.38
CA VAL A 333 -27.71 -7.40 -26.31
C VAL A 333 -26.34 -7.65 -25.67
N LEU A 334 -25.50 -6.62 -25.66
CA LEU A 334 -24.16 -6.67 -25.09
C LEU A 334 -23.97 -5.53 -24.09
N GLN A 335 -23.64 -5.88 -22.85
CA GLN A 335 -23.21 -4.95 -21.81
C GLN A 335 -21.72 -5.22 -21.53
N VAL A 336 -20.86 -4.22 -21.70
CA VAL A 336 -19.40 -4.35 -21.54
C VAL A 336 -18.78 -3.03 -21.07
N THR A 337 -17.53 -3.04 -20.61
CA THR A 337 -16.78 -1.77 -20.43
C THR A 337 -16.32 -1.22 -21.77
N PRO A 338 -16.14 0.12 -21.90
CA PRO A 338 -15.45 0.75 -23.02
C PRO A 338 -14.11 0.09 -23.38
N THR A 339 -13.31 -0.30 -22.38
CA THR A 339 -12.04 -1.03 -22.59
C THR A 339 -12.26 -2.43 -23.14
N PHE A 340 -13.25 -3.19 -22.66
CA PHE A 340 -13.56 -4.52 -23.19
C PHE A 340 -13.97 -4.45 -24.67
N LEU A 341 -14.79 -3.46 -25.05
CA LEU A 341 -15.16 -3.24 -26.45
C LEU A 341 -13.94 -2.98 -27.35
N ARG A 342 -13.01 -2.11 -26.92
CA ARG A 342 -11.77 -1.79 -27.65
C ARG A 342 -10.90 -3.03 -27.96
N ARG A 343 -10.98 -4.09 -27.15
CA ARG A 343 -10.20 -5.34 -27.37
C ARG A 343 -10.46 -6.00 -28.71
N PHE A 344 -11.62 -5.80 -29.32
CA PHE A 344 -11.94 -6.34 -30.64
C PHE A 344 -11.14 -5.67 -31.77
N GLY A 345 -10.53 -4.51 -31.54
CA GLY A 345 -9.87 -3.69 -32.54
C GLY A 345 -10.87 -2.92 -33.42
N SER A 346 -10.48 -1.72 -33.86
CA SER A 346 -11.33 -0.81 -34.65
C SER A 346 -11.97 -1.49 -35.86
N HIS A 347 -11.19 -2.32 -36.57
CA HIS A 347 -11.66 -3.09 -37.72
C HIS A 347 -12.79 -4.06 -37.34
N SER A 348 -12.62 -4.94 -36.34
CA SER A 348 -13.65 -5.93 -35.98
C SER A 348 -14.89 -5.28 -35.35
N ILE A 349 -14.72 -4.15 -34.63
CA ILE A 349 -15.86 -3.38 -34.14
C ILE A 349 -16.69 -2.89 -35.34
N ARG A 350 -16.05 -2.34 -36.37
CA ARG A 350 -16.73 -1.87 -37.58
C ARG A 350 -17.31 -2.99 -38.44
N SER A 351 -16.53 -4.02 -38.73
CA SER A 351 -16.91 -5.10 -39.66
C SER A 351 -17.90 -6.11 -39.07
N SER A 352 -17.96 -6.24 -37.74
CA SER A 352 -18.79 -7.23 -37.05
C SER A 352 -19.75 -6.57 -36.07
N VAL A 353 -19.23 -5.93 -35.00
CA VAL A 353 -20.02 -5.48 -33.83
C VAL A 353 -21.07 -4.43 -34.20
N LEU A 354 -20.63 -3.34 -34.85
CA LEU A 354 -21.41 -2.18 -35.28
C LEU A 354 -21.55 -2.12 -36.81
N SER A 355 -21.45 -3.28 -37.46
CA SER A 355 -21.70 -3.44 -38.89
C SER A 355 -23.17 -3.21 -39.23
N LYS A 356 -23.48 -2.95 -40.50
CA LYS A 356 -24.86 -2.84 -40.99
C LYS A 356 -25.64 -4.16 -40.85
N GLY A 357 -24.95 -5.30 -40.87
CA GLY A 357 -25.54 -6.65 -40.81
C GLY A 357 -25.56 -7.31 -39.43
N THR A 358 -25.08 -6.61 -38.39
CA THR A 358 -24.98 -7.13 -37.02
C THR A 358 -26.34 -7.58 -36.46
N SER A 359 -26.30 -8.59 -35.59
CA SER A 359 -27.44 -8.95 -34.74
C SER A 359 -27.64 -8.01 -33.55
N LEU A 360 -26.63 -7.19 -33.24
CA LEU A 360 -26.57 -6.38 -32.03
C LEU A 360 -27.59 -5.24 -32.04
N ARG A 361 -28.60 -5.36 -31.18
CA ARG A 361 -29.70 -4.42 -30.99
C ARG A 361 -29.36 -3.34 -29.95
N VAL A 362 -28.72 -3.73 -28.84
CA VAL A 362 -28.27 -2.82 -27.77
C VAL A 362 -26.80 -3.09 -27.45
N LEU A 363 -26.00 -2.03 -27.47
CA LEU A 363 -24.65 -1.99 -26.90
C LEU A 363 -24.65 -1.01 -25.73
N ALA A 364 -24.61 -1.54 -24.51
CA ALA A 364 -24.52 -0.76 -23.29
C ALA A 364 -23.08 -0.74 -22.78
N LEU A 365 -22.54 0.46 -22.56
CA LEU A 365 -21.19 0.70 -22.06
C LEU A 365 -21.27 1.35 -20.68
N GLY A 366 -20.51 0.85 -19.72
CA GLY A 366 -20.46 1.44 -18.38
C GLY A 366 -19.25 1.00 -17.55
N GLY A 367 -19.11 1.63 -16.39
CA GLY A 367 -18.02 1.37 -15.43
C GLY A 367 -16.68 2.05 -15.74
N GLU A 368 -16.59 2.75 -16.88
CA GLU A 368 -15.49 3.61 -17.31
C GLU A 368 -16.10 4.79 -18.10
N PRO A 369 -15.40 5.93 -18.31
CA PRO A 369 -15.88 7.01 -19.16
C PRO A 369 -16.24 6.53 -20.57
N PHE A 370 -17.36 7.03 -21.10
CA PHE A 370 -17.84 6.67 -22.44
C PHE A 370 -16.86 7.15 -23.53
N GLN A 371 -16.84 6.44 -24.66
CA GLN A 371 -15.98 6.74 -25.82
C GLN A 371 -16.34 8.10 -26.44
N ALA A 372 -15.34 8.82 -26.97
CA ALA A 372 -15.60 10.05 -27.72
C ALA A 372 -16.53 9.79 -28.93
N LEU A 373 -17.45 10.72 -29.22
CA LEU A 373 -18.44 10.51 -30.28
C LEU A 373 -17.81 10.39 -31.67
N SER A 374 -16.64 11.00 -31.89
CA SER A 374 -15.81 10.83 -33.08
C SER A 374 -15.32 9.38 -33.28
N VAL A 375 -14.94 8.70 -32.20
CA VAL A 375 -14.51 7.29 -32.20
C VAL A 375 -15.70 6.38 -32.49
N ILE A 376 -16.84 6.63 -31.85
CA ILE A 376 -18.10 5.90 -32.14
C ILE A 376 -18.52 6.07 -33.61
N ARG A 377 -18.39 7.28 -34.16
CA ARG A 377 -18.66 7.61 -35.58
C ARG A 377 -17.72 6.84 -36.53
N SER A 378 -16.46 6.61 -36.16
CA SER A 378 -15.52 5.83 -36.98
C SER A 378 -15.82 4.33 -36.97
N TRP A 379 -16.30 3.80 -35.84
CA TRP A 379 -16.66 2.39 -35.69
C TRP A 379 -18.03 2.03 -36.28
N LYS A 380 -19.02 2.94 -36.23
CA LYS A 380 -20.38 2.64 -36.70
C LYS A 380 -20.45 2.63 -38.23
N GLU A 381 -20.99 1.56 -38.82
CA GLU A 381 -21.26 1.53 -40.26
C GLU A 381 -22.55 2.29 -40.62
N PRO A 382 -22.59 3.00 -41.77
CA PRO A 382 -23.82 3.62 -42.26
C PRO A 382 -24.98 2.64 -42.38
N GLY A 383 -26.05 2.91 -41.62
CA GLY A 383 -27.25 2.07 -41.56
C GLY A 383 -27.23 0.97 -40.50
N ASN A 384 -26.18 0.88 -39.66
CA ASN A 384 -26.25 0.13 -38.40
C ASN A 384 -27.37 0.69 -37.49
N ARG A 385 -28.11 -0.20 -36.84
CA ARG A 385 -29.28 0.12 -36.00
C ARG A 385 -29.07 -0.14 -34.50
N THR A 386 -27.84 -0.39 -34.07
CA THR A 386 -27.52 -0.67 -32.67
C THR A 386 -27.76 0.58 -31.83
N ARG A 387 -28.61 0.46 -30.81
CA ARG A 387 -28.81 1.49 -29.78
C ARG A 387 -27.58 1.49 -28.87
N LEU A 388 -26.98 2.67 -28.68
CA LEU A 388 -25.80 2.85 -27.85
C LEU A 388 -26.21 3.51 -26.54
N ILE A 389 -25.87 2.90 -25.40
CA ILE A 389 -26.31 3.38 -24.08
C ILE A 389 -25.10 3.53 -23.17
N ASN A 390 -24.93 4.71 -22.58
CA ASN A 390 -24.01 4.95 -21.47
C ASN A 390 -24.68 4.58 -20.15
N LEU A 391 -23.98 3.85 -19.27
CA LEU A 391 -24.42 3.44 -17.95
C LEU A 391 -23.43 3.90 -16.89
N TYR A 392 -23.94 4.50 -15.82
CA TYR A 392 -23.13 4.95 -14.69
C TYR A 392 -23.74 4.52 -13.37
N GLY A 393 -22.90 4.19 -12.38
CA GLY A 393 -23.31 3.70 -11.07
C GLY A 393 -22.13 3.16 -10.26
N ILE A 394 -22.41 2.79 -9.01
CA ILE A 394 -21.42 2.24 -8.07
C ILE A 394 -21.99 1.01 -7.36
N THR A 395 -21.15 0.09 -6.91
CA THR A 395 -21.59 -1.17 -6.28
C THR A 395 -22.36 -0.92 -4.98
N GLU A 396 -22.04 0.14 -4.25
CA GLU A 396 -22.71 0.56 -3.02
C GLU A 396 -24.20 0.97 -3.19
N VAL A 397 -24.68 1.16 -4.43
CA VAL A 397 -26.11 1.44 -4.76
C VAL A 397 -26.71 0.41 -5.73
N SER A 398 -26.08 -0.78 -5.78
CA SER A 398 -26.46 -1.93 -6.60
C SER A 398 -26.36 -1.67 -8.09
N SER A 399 -25.13 -1.70 -8.61
CA SER A 399 -24.77 -1.52 -10.01
C SER A 399 -25.24 -0.16 -10.58
N TRP A 400 -25.89 -0.16 -11.73
CA TRP A 400 -26.22 1.06 -12.47
C TRP A 400 -27.21 1.96 -11.71
N ALA A 401 -26.95 3.26 -11.74
CA ALA A 401 -27.70 4.32 -11.10
C ALA A 401 -28.37 5.26 -12.11
N THR A 402 -27.69 5.55 -13.22
CA THR A 402 -28.19 6.39 -14.31
C THR A 402 -27.95 5.74 -15.68
N TYR A 403 -28.68 6.21 -16.69
CA TYR A 403 -28.44 5.84 -18.09
C TYR A 403 -28.61 7.05 -19.03
N PHE A 404 -27.92 7.00 -20.17
CA PHE A 404 -28.07 7.95 -21.27
C PHE A 404 -28.03 7.22 -22.62
N GLU A 405 -28.97 7.49 -23.51
CA GLU A 405 -28.99 6.89 -24.86
C GLU A 405 -28.37 7.84 -25.89
N ILE A 406 -27.34 7.38 -26.60
CA ILE A 406 -26.67 8.19 -27.63
C ILE A 406 -27.55 8.23 -28.87
N THR A 407 -28.03 9.42 -29.21
CA THR A 407 -28.85 9.63 -30.41
C THR A 407 -27.99 9.70 -31.68
N GLU A 408 -28.56 9.32 -32.83
CA GLU A 408 -27.87 9.44 -34.12
C GLU A 408 -27.52 10.90 -34.45
N GLN A 409 -28.31 11.86 -33.95
CA GLN A 409 -28.06 13.29 -34.09
C GLN A 409 -26.72 13.67 -33.43
N MET A 410 -26.50 13.26 -32.16
CA MET A 410 -25.24 13.48 -31.45
C MET A 410 -24.05 12.87 -32.19
N ILE A 411 -24.19 11.65 -32.73
CA ILE A 411 -23.15 10.99 -33.52
C ILE A 411 -22.88 11.76 -34.82
N SER A 412 -23.88 12.41 -35.42
CA SER A 412 -23.76 13.12 -36.71
C SER A 412 -23.23 14.57 -36.61
N HIS A 413 -23.42 15.26 -35.49
CA HIS A 413 -23.03 16.67 -35.36
C HIS A 413 -21.52 16.86 -35.17
N GLN A 414 -20.89 17.66 -36.04
CA GLN A 414 -19.49 18.07 -35.94
C GLN A 414 -19.35 19.36 -35.12
N THR A 415 -19.22 19.26 -33.80
CA THR A 415 -18.95 20.40 -32.91
C THR A 415 -17.64 20.22 -32.16
N ARG A 416 -16.93 21.33 -31.90
CA ARG A 416 -15.60 21.31 -31.22
C ARG A 416 -15.65 20.83 -29.75
N GLU A 417 -16.83 20.59 -29.19
CA GLU A 417 -17.04 20.12 -27.81
C GLU A 417 -17.36 18.61 -27.74
N GLU A 418 -17.06 17.84 -28.81
CA GLU A 418 -17.38 16.42 -29.05
C GLU A 418 -16.90 15.39 -27.99
N SER A 419 -16.19 15.80 -26.93
CA SER A 419 -15.39 14.91 -26.08
C SER A 419 -16.14 14.16 -24.98
N CYS A 420 -17.24 14.71 -24.44
CA CYS A 420 -17.85 14.21 -23.21
C CYS A 420 -19.33 13.86 -23.38
N VAL A 421 -19.71 12.63 -23.01
CA VAL A 421 -21.10 12.15 -22.99
C VAL A 421 -21.70 12.31 -21.59
N PRO A 422 -22.97 12.75 -21.46
CA PRO A 422 -23.67 12.83 -20.17
C PRO A 422 -23.77 11.49 -19.43
N LEU A 423 -23.81 11.56 -18.10
CA LEU A 423 -24.21 10.44 -17.23
C LEU A 423 -25.71 10.14 -17.31
N GLY A 424 -26.50 11.08 -17.84
CA GLY A 424 -27.93 10.94 -18.09
C GLY A 424 -28.82 10.94 -16.86
N VAL A 425 -29.92 10.19 -16.92
CA VAL A 425 -31.05 10.28 -15.98
C VAL A 425 -31.08 9.08 -15.01
N PRO A 426 -31.57 9.27 -13.77
CA PRO A 426 -31.69 8.18 -12.79
C PRO A 426 -32.55 7.00 -13.25
N LEU A 427 -32.17 5.80 -12.81
CA LEU A 427 -32.96 4.59 -12.94
C LEU A 427 -34.05 4.51 -11.86
N GLN A 428 -35.01 3.59 -12.03
CA GLN A 428 -36.15 3.46 -11.12
C GLN A 428 -35.72 3.27 -9.66
N GLY A 429 -36.30 4.10 -8.78
CA GLY A 429 -36.03 4.14 -7.34
C GLY A 429 -34.75 4.90 -6.94
N THR A 430 -33.91 5.30 -7.90
CA THR A 430 -32.64 5.99 -7.63
C THR A 430 -32.82 7.49 -7.54
N ILE A 431 -32.20 8.10 -6.54
CA ILE A 431 -32.01 9.55 -6.40
C ILE A 431 -30.53 9.83 -6.65
N VAL A 432 -30.24 10.89 -7.40
CA VAL A 432 -28.88 11.38 -7.66
C VAL A 432 -28.84 12.87 -7.32
N GLU A 433 -27.84 13.26 -6.53
CA GLU A 433 -27.62 14.64 -6.09
C GLU A 433 -26.18 15.07 -6.40
N VAL A 434 -25.95 16.37 -6.55
CA VAL A 434 -24.62 16.95 -6.79
C VAL A 434 -24.29 17.96 -5.69
N GLN A 435 -23.44 17.54 -4.74
CA GLN A 435 -23.00 18.37 -3.63
C GLN A 435 -21.86 19.31 -4.07
N ARG A 436 -22.15 20.60 -4.15
CA ARG A 436 -21.18 21.67 -4.48
C ARG A 436 -20.29 22.02 -3.27
N GLU A 437 -19.01 22.31 -3.48
CA GLU A 437 -18.13 22.86 -2.43
C GLU A 437 -18.45 24.35 -2.16
N LYS A 438 -18.56 24.75 -0.89
CA LYS A 438 -18.90 26.12 -0.50
C LYS A 438 -17.85 27.11 -1.02
N GLY A 439 -18.29 28.06 -1.87
CA GLY A 439 -17.44 29.13 -2.42
C GLY A 439 -17.04 28.96 -3.89
N CYS A 440 -17.37 27.84 -4.53
CA CYS A 440 -17.16 27.66 -5.97
C CYS A 440 -18.15 28.48 -6.81
N LYS A 441 -17.64 29.27 -7.78
CA LYS A 441 -18.44 29.96 -8.81
C LYS A 441 -18.78 29.08 -10.02
N ILE A 442 -18.17 27.89 -10.12
CA ILE A 442 -18.30 26.98 -11.25
C ILE A 442 -19.37 25.95 -10.92
N GLU A 443 -20.12 25.48 -11.93
CA GLU A 443 -21.15 24.45 -11.81
C GLU A 443 -20.57 23.02 -11.61
N GLU A 444 -19.63 22.87 -10.69
CA GLU A 444 -18.97 21.60 -10.35
C GLU A 444 -19.42 21.08 -8.97
N GLY A 445 -19.50 19.76 -8.83
CA GLY A 445 -19.76 19.12 -7.53
C GLY A 445 -19.52 17.62 -7.51
N GLN A 446 -19.55 17.07 -6.30
CA GLN A 446 -19.42 15.64 -6.05
C GLN A 446 -20.78 14.95 -6.21
N VAL A 447 -20.81 13.80 -6.87
CA VAL A 447 -22.04 13.00 -7.02
C VAL A 447 -22.36 12.23 -5.73
N LEU A 448 -23.62 12.26 -5.33
CA LEU A 448 -24.22 11.39 -4.33
C LEU A 448 -25.33 10.56 -4.97
N ILE A 449 -25.42 9.29 -4.60
CA ILE A 449 -26.44 8.37 -5.11
C ILE A 449 -27.09 7.61 -3.96
N GLY A 450 -28.40 7.40 -4.05
CA GLY A 450 -29.16 6.58 -3.13
C GLY A 450 -30.62 6.47 -3.58
N GLY A 451 -31.54 6.59 -2.64
CA GLY A 451 -32.98 6.49 -2.87
C GLY A 451 -33.67 5.88 -1.65
N ARG A 452 -35.00 5.71 -1.67
CA ARG A 452 -35.74 5.15 -0.52
C ARG A 452 -35.15 3.79 -0.11
N GLU A 453 -35.03 2.86 -1.06
CA GLU A 453 -34.50 1.50 -0.86
C GLU A 453 -33.30 1.16 -1.77
N ARG A 454 -32.84 2.12 -2.59
CA ARG A 454 -31.69 1.97 -3.51
C ARG A 454 -30.36 2.16 -2.78
N ILE A 455 -30.12 1.34 -1.75
CA ILE A 455 -28.86 1.36 -1.02
C ILE A 455 -28.40 -0.03 -0.54
N CYS A 456 -27.08 -0.25 -0.54
CA CYS A 456 -26.44 -1.48 -0.04
C CYS A 456 -25.80 -1.27 1.35
N PHE A 457 -25.70 -2.36 2.11
CA PHE A 457 -24.98 -2.42 3.38
C PHE A 457 -23.48 -2.61 3.12
N LEU A 458 -22.63 -1.85 3.83
CA LEU A 458 -21.18 -1.87 3.70
C LEU A 458 -20.55 -2.43 4.98
N ASP A 459 -19.63 -3.38 4.82
CA ASP A 459 -18.86 -3.99 5.91
C ASP A 459 -19.75 -4.41 7.11
N ASP A 460 -19.68 -3.70 8.24
CA ASP A 460 -20.39 -4.01 9.50
C ASP A 460 -21.74 -3.26 9.67
N GLU A 461 -22.32 -2.75 8.59
CA GLU A 461 -23.64 -2.10 8.64
C GLU A 461 -24.79 -3.14 8.68
N PHE A 462 -25.62 -3.10 9.73
CA PHE A 462 -26.77 -4.01 9.88
C PHE A 462 -28.13 -3.34 9.66
N ILE A 463 -28.25 -2.03 9.90
CA ILE A 463 -29.48 -1.24 9.78
C ILE A 463 -29.17 0.05 9.02
N LEU A 464 -30.03 0.42 8.06
CA LEU A 464 -29.90 1.65 7.28
C LEU A 464 -31.24 2.40 7.22
N PRO A 465 -31.30 3.71 7.53
CA PRO A 465 -32.49 4.52 7.29
C PRO A 465 -32.86 4.55 5.80
N TYR A 466 -34.16 4.57 5.48
CA TYR A 466 -34.59 4.82 4.10
C TYR A 466 -34.15 6.21 3.62
N GLY A 467 -33.81 6.33 2.34
CA GLY A 467 -33.31 7.59 1.77
C GLY A 467 -31.82 7.85 1.99
N THR A 468 -31.07 6.90 2.57
CA THR A 468 -29.61 7.02 2.74
C THR A 468 -28.89 7.25 1.39
N MET A 469 -28.06 8.30 1.33
CA MET A 469 -27.27 8.69 0.16
C MET A 469 -25.77 8.39 0.39
N ARG A 470 -25.08 7.82 -0.61
CA ARG A 470 -23.62 7.60 -0.60
C ARG A 470 -22.91 8.59 -1.50
N LYS A 471 -21.78 9.10 -1.03
CA LYS A 471 -20.82 9.85 -1.84
C LYS A 471 -20.04 8.89 -2.74
N THR A 472 -20.05 9.10 -4.05
CA THR A 472 -19.40 8.20 -5.01
C THR A 472 -17.87 8.40 -5.08
N GLY A 473 -17.41 9.61 -4.78
CA GLY A 473 -16.03 10.06 -5.02
C GLY A 473 -15.84 10.74 -6.39
N ASP A 474 -16.82 10.59 -7.27
CA ASP A 474 -16.82 11.12 -8.63
C ASP A 474 -17.28 12.58 -8.65
N TRP A 475 -16.74 13.35 -9.59
CA TRP A 475 -17.08 14.75 -9.80
C TRP A 475 -17.71 14.96 -11.16
N VAL A 476 -18.64 15.89 -11.23
CA VAL A 476 -19.35 16.28 -12.46
C VAL A 476 -19.35 17.79 -12.61
N THR A 477 -19.39 18.25 -13.86
CA THR A 477 -19.88 19.58 -14.21
C THR A 477 -21.33 19.45 -14.65
N LEU A 478 -22.17 20.38 -14.21
CA LEU A 478 -23.52 20.55 -14.73
C LEU A 478 -23.45 21.49 -15.94
N LYS A 479 -24.11 21.11 -17.03
CA LYS A 479 -24.36 21.97 -18.19
C LYS A 479 -25.80 21.72 -18.66
N ASP A 480 -26.60 22.78 -18.78
CA ASP A 480 -28.01 22.71 -19.20
C ASP A 480 -28.89 21.71 -18.42
N GLY A 481 -28.50 21.40 -17.17
CA GLY A 481 -29.15 20.43 -16.29
C GLY A 481 -28.65 18.98 -16.42
N GLU A 482 -27.75 18.69 -17.36
CA GLU A 482 -27.11 17.39 -17.53
C GLU A 482 -25.79 17.29 -16.75
N MET A 483 -25.46 16.08 -16.26
CA MET A 483 -24.22 15.78 -15.56
C MET A 483 -23.16 15.25 -16.52
N TYR A 484 -22.03 15.94 -16.64
CA TYR A 484 -20.86 15.51 -17.41
C TYR A 484 -19.74 15.10 -16.46
N PHE A 485 -19.22 13.87 -16.61
CA PHE A 485 -18.18 13.32 -15.75
C PHE A 485 -16.84 14.07 -15.90
N LEU A 486 -16.25 14.49 -14.78
CA LEU A 486 -14.96 15.18 -14.71
C LEU A 486 -13.81 14.31 -14.18
N GLY A 487 -14.08 13.04 -13.86
CA GLY A 487 -13.16 12.17 -13.15
C GLY A 487 -13.38 12.15 -11.64
N ARG A 488 -12.50 11.44 -10.95
CA ARG A 488 -12.52 11.32 -9.49
C ARG A 488 -11.47 12.22 -8.82
N LYS A 489 -11.76 12.67 -7.60
CA LYS A 489 -10.85 13.55 -6.82
C LYS A 489 -9.56 12.83 -6.37
N ASP A 490 -9.57 11.50 -6.30
CA ASP A 490 -8.40 10.65 -6.01
C ASP A 490 -7.49 10.46 -7.24
N ASN A 491 -8.05 10.46 -8.46
CA ASN A 491 -7.30 10.33 -9.73
C ASN A 491 -6.78 11.66 -10.33
N GLN A 492 -7.12 12.82 -9.75
CA GLN A 492 -6.61 14.12 -10.22
C GLN A 492 -5.17 14.36 -9.78
N ILE A 493 -4.28 14.55 -10.74
CA ILE A 493 -2.88 14.90 -10.48
C ILE A 493 -2.71 16.42 -10.38
N LYS A 494 -1.71 16.86 -9.60
CA LYS A 494 -1.26 18.26 -9.57
C LYS A 494 0.04 18.39 -10.37
N ARG A 495 -0.02 19.04 -11.52
CA ARG A 495 1.13 19.30 -12.40
C ARG A 495 1.26 20.80 -12.63
N ASN A 496 2.46 21.36 -12.43
CA ASN A 496 2.75 22.79 -12.55
C ASN A 496 1.76 23.69 -11.78
N GLY A 497 1.41 23.30 -10.54
CA GLY A 497 0.47 24.01 -9.68
C GLY A 497 -1.01 23.88 -10.07
N LYS A 498 -1.34 23.30 -11.22
CA LYS A 498 -2.71 23.12 -11.72
C LYS A 498 -3.19 21.69 -11.48
N ARG A 499 -4.49 21.50 -11.26
CA ARG A 499 -5.11 20.17 -11.27
C ARG A 499 -5.31 19.73 -12.73
N LEU A 500 -5.06 18.46 -12.99
CA LEU A 500 -5.23 17.83 -14.30
C LEU A 500 -5.88 16.47 -14.09
N ASN A 501 -6.97 16.19 -14.79
CA ASN A 501 -7.44 14.82 -14.93
C ASN A 501 -6.61 14.13 -16.02
N ILE A 502 -6.06 12.96 -15.70
CA ILE A 502 -5.33 12.09 -16.63
C ILE A 502 -6.26 11.63 -17.77
N GLU A 503 -7.52 11.34 -17.45
CA GLU A 503 -8.53 10.84 -18.41
C GLU A 503 -8.85 11.87 -19.50
N TYR A 504 -8.81 13.17 -19.19
CA TYR A 504 -8.99 14.25 -20.17
C TYR A 504 -7.89 14.22 -21.25
N VAL A 505 -6.65 13.91 -20.85
CA VAL A 505 -5.51 13.81 -21.79
C VAL A 505 -5.65 12.58 -22.66
N GLN A 506 -6.11 11.45 -22.09
CA GLN A 506 -6.46 10.26 -22.86
C GLN A 506 -7.58 10.53 -23.86
N GLN A 507 -8.74 11.06 -23.44
CA GLN A 507 -9.86 11.37 -24.33
C GLN A 507 -9.48 12.33 -25.46
N SER A 508 -8.66 13.35 -25.16
CA SER A 508 -8.16 14.28 -26.16
C SER A 508 -7.29 13.57 -27.21
N ALA A 509 -6.44 12.62 -26.79
CA ALA A 509 -5.62 11.83 -27.68
C ALA A 509 -6.42 10.78 -28.48
N GLU A 510 -7.41 10.11 -27.87
CA GLU A 510 -8.32 9.17 -28.55
C GLU A 510 -9.19 9.86 -29.61
N SER A 511 -9.36 11.19 -29.54
CA SER A 511 -10.12 11.96 -30.53
C SER A 511 -9.39 12.16 -31.88
N LEU A 512 -8.08 11.90 -31.93
CA LEU A 512 -7.25 12.11 -33.12
C LEU A 512 -7.34 10.92 -34.10
N ALA A 513 -7.51 11.20 -35.39
CA ALA A 513 -7.76 10.17 -36.41
C ALA A 513 -6.65 9.10 -36.55
N HIS A 514 -5.43 9.44 -36.13
CA HIS A 514 -4.25 8.58 -36.17
C HIS A 514 -4.06 7.71 -34.90
N VAL A 515 -4.95 7.80 -33.91
CA VAL A 515 -4.90 7.00 -32.68
C VAL A 515 -6.00 5.94 -32.72
N GLU A 516 -5.63 4.65 -32.62
CA GLU A 516 -6.62 3.56 -32.50
C GLU A 516 -7.09 3.41 -31.04
N ALA A 517 -6.15 3.50 -30.10
CA ALA A 517 -6.41 3.55 -28.67
C ALA A 517 -5.20 4.15 -27.95
N CYS A 518 -5.40 4.73 -26.77
CA CYS A 518 -4.30 5.17 -25.92
C CYS A 518 -4.63 5.00 -24.44
N THR A 519 -3.62 5.20 -23.57
CA THR A 519 -3.82 5.31 -22.13
C THR A 519 -2.75 6.21 -21.55
N ALA A 520 -3.14 7.07 -20.60
CA ALA A 520 -2.21 7.97 -19.94
C ALA A 520 -1.81 7.41 -18.56
N LEU A 521 -0.53 7.51 -18.21
CA LEU A 521 0.08 7.00 -16.99
C LEU A 521 0.77 8.14 -16.23
N TRP A 522 0.50 8.28 -14.93
CA TRP A 522 1.25 9.18 -14.05
C TRP A 522 2.44 8.45 -13.42
N PHE A 523 3.53 8.35 -14.18
CA PHE A 523 4.72 7.60 -13.82
C PHE A 523 5.48 8.25 -12.66
N GLN A 524 5.81 7.44 -11.65
CA GLN A 524 6.54 7.84 -10.43
C GLN A 524 6.00 9.10 -9.71
N ALA A 525 4.70 9.37 -9.87
CA ALA A 525 4.04 10.60 -9.42
C ALA A 525 4.69 11.92 -9.91
N LYS A 526 5.40 11.89 -11.05
CA LYS A 526 6.18 13.03 -11.59
C LYS A 526 5.97 13.30 -13.08
N GLN A 527 5.81 12.26 -13.90
CA GLN A 527 5.75 12.38 -15.37
C GLN A 527 4.45 11.80 -15.92
N LEU A 528 3.84 12.50 -16.87
CA LEU A 528 2.63 12.09 -17.58
C LEU A 528 3.02 11.42 -18.90
N ILE A 529 2.92 10.11 -18.96
CA ILE A 529 3.30 9.32 -20.14
C ILE A 529 2.04 8.92 -20.91
N LEU A 530 2.05 9.08 -22.23
CA LEU A 530 0.94 8.64 -23.09
C LEU A 530 1.37 7.43 -23.93
N PHE A 531 0.76 6.28 -23.68
CA PHE A 531 0.93 5.09 -24.53
C PHE A 531 -0.12 5.10 -25.64
N VAL A 532 0.30 4.90 -26.88
CA VAL A 532 -0.55 5.04 -28.07
C VAL A 532 -0.41 3.82 -28.98
N ILE A 533 -1.53 3.21 -29.34
CA ILE A 533 -1.64 2.30 -30.49
C ILE A 533 -1.98 3.17 -31.72
N PRO A 534 -1.11 3.23 -32.74
CA PRO A 534 -1.33 4.07 -33.91
C PRO A 534 -2.27 3.41 -34.93
N ASN A 535 -3.21 4.19 -35.47
CA ASN A 535 -4.09 3.79 -36.56
C ASN A 535 -3.37 3.94 -37.92
N GLY A 536 -2.43 3.03 -38.20
CA GLY A 536 -1.57 3.04 -39.39
C GLY A 536 -0.17 3.62 -39.16
N PRO A 537 0.63 3.84 -40.22
CA PRO A 537 1.98 4.36 -40.09
C PRO A 537 1.95 5.81 -39.58
N LEU A 538 2.50 6.04 -38.38
CA LEU A 538 2.43 7.33 -37.68
C LEU A 538 3.81 7.73 -37.13
N GLU A 539 4.25 8.94 -37.49
CA GLU A 539 5.43 9.54 -36.87
C GLU A 539 5.09 10.18 -35.50
N LYS A 540 5.83 9.79 -34.46
CA LYS A 540 5.72 10.37 -33.10
C LYS A 540 5.79 11.90 -33.10
N LYS A 541 6.61 12.52 -33.96
CA LYS A 541 6.75 13.99 -34.07
C LYS A 541 5.48 14.67 -34.57
N PHE A 542 4.72 14.03 -35.46
CA PHE A 542 3.48 14.57 -36.00
C PHE A 542 2.38 14.57 -34.92
N LEU A 543 2.14 13.40 -34.32
CA LEU A 543 1.15 13.23 -33.25
C LEU A 543 1.42 14.16 -32.06
N TRP A 544 2.69 14.37 -31.70
CA TRP A 544 3.07 15.28 -30.62
C TRP A 544 2.67 16.74 -30.89
N LYS A 545 2.90 17.25 -32.12
CA LYS A 545 2.49 18.61 -32.52
C LYS A 545 0.97 18.76 -32.52
N GLU A 546 0.26 17.73 -32.99
CA GLU A 546 -1.20 17.73 -33.00
C GLU A 546 -1.75 17.79 -31.56
N LEU A 547 -1.27 16.93 -30.65
CA LEU A 547 -1.60 16.96 -29.23
C LEU A 547 -1.31 18.32 -28.56
N GLN A 548 -0.18 18.95 -28.89
CA GLN A 548 0.16 20.30 -28.39
C GLN A 548 -0.82 21.40 -28.84
N SER A 549 -1.54 21.21 -29.95
CA SER A 549 -2.56 22.15 -30.42
C SER A 549 -3.94 21.94 -29.77
N HIS A 550 -4.21 20.72 -29.28
CA HIS A 550 -5.49 20.36 -28.63
C HIS A 550 -5.43 20.39 -27.10
N LEU A 551 -4.25 20.26 -26.49
CA LEU A 551 -4.05 20.25 -25.04
C LEU A 551 -3.49 21.59 -24.55
N LEU A 552 -3.93 22.00 -23.35
CA LEU A 552 -3.29 23.09 -22.61
C LEU A 552 -1.84 22.72 -22.28
N SER A 553 -0.92 23.70 -22.22
CA SER A 553 0.52 23.45 -22.07
C SER A 553 0.94 22.60 -20.87
N TYR A 554 0.17 22.61 -19.78
CA TYR A 554 0.40 21.78 -18.59
C TYR A 554 -0.27 20.39 -18.64
N ALA A 555 -1.05 20.12 -19.69
CA ALA A 555 -1.74 18.86 -19.97
C ALA A 555 -1.05 18.02 -21.05
N VAL A 556 -0.16 18.62 -21.86
CA VAL A 556 0.69 17.90 -22.82
C VAL A 556 1.56 16.85 -22.09
N PRO A 557 1.58 15.58 -22.50
CA PRO A 557 2.44 14.54 -21.91
C PRO A 557 3.93 14.93 -21.82
N ASP A 558 4.67 14.27 -20.93
CA ASP A 558 6.14 14.36 -20.79
C ASP A 558 6.87 13.40 -21.75
N ASP A 559 6.30 12.23 -22.06
CA ASP A 559 6.73 11.37 -23.17
C ASP A 559 5.53 10.63 -23.80
N LEU A 560 5.70 10.15 -25.04
CA LEU A 560 4.72 9.40 -25.83
C LEU A 560 5.36 8.11 -26.33
N VAL A 561 4.77 6.97 -25.99
CA VAL A 561 5.28 5.64 -26.35
C VAL A 561 4.33 4.99 -27.34
N LEU A 562 4.81 4.69 -28.55
CA LEU A 562 4.05 3.89 -29.51
C LEU A 562 4.14 2.41 -29.10
N VAL A 563 3.00 1.73 -29.03
CA VAL A 563 2.90 0.31 -28.63
C VAL A 563 1.96 -0.45 -29.55
N GLU A 564 2.19 -1.75 -29.72
CA GLU A 564 1.32 -2.62 -30.51
C GLU A 564 0.01 -2.97 -29.78
N THR A 565 0.07 -3.11 -28.45
CA THR A 565 -1.08 -3.45 -27.60
C THR A 565 -1.00 -2.76 -26.24
N LEU A 566 -2.16 -2.53 -25.62
CA LEU A 566 -2.26 -2.05 -24.24
C LEU A 566 -2.46 -3.25 -23.28
N PRO A 567 -1.72 -3.35 -22.18
CA PRO A 567 -1.77 -4.50 -21.29
C PRO A 567 -3.05 -4.50 -20.45
N LEU A 568 -3.70 -5.65 -20.35
CA LEU A 568 -4.96 -5.80 -19.62
C LEU A 568 -4.83 -6.84 -18.52
N THR A 569 -5.37 -6.50 -17.35
CA THR A 569 -5.55 -7.41 -16.22
C THR A 569 -6.41 -8.61 -16.61
N LYS A 570 -6.36 -9.68 -15.81
CA LYS A 570 -7.26 -10.85 -15.95
C LYS A 570 -8.77 -10.52 -15.90
N HIS A 571 -9.15 -9.31 -15.47
CA HIS A 571 -10.53 -8.82 -15.43
C HIS A 571 -10.88 -7.87 -16.59
N GLY A 572 -9.99 -7.67 -17.57
CA GLY A 572 -10.23 -6.81 -18.73
C GLY A 572 -10.11 -5.30 -18.46
N LYS A 573 -9.67 -4.89 -17.27
CA LYS A 573 -9.27 -3.51 -16.95
C LYS A 573 -7.80 -3.26 -17.32
N MET A 574 -7.42 -2.00 -17.50
CA MET A 574 -6.04 -1.60 -17.80
C MET A 574 -5.05 -2.03 -16.70
N ASP A 575 -3.95 -2.67 -17.12
CA ASP A 575 -2.91 -3.14 -16.19
C ASP A 575 -1.86 -2.03 -15.98
N VAL A 576 -2.12 -1.20 -14.98
CA VAL A 576 -1.23 -0.09 -14.59
C VAL A 576 0.14 -0.60 -14.13
N SER A 577 0.24 -1.81 -13.57
CA SER A 577 1.54 -2.39 -13.20
C SER A 577 2.36 -2.67 -14.45
N ARG A 578 1.78 -3.41 -15.41
CA ARG A 578 2.47 -3.75 -16.65
C ARG A 578 2.79 -2.52 -17.51
N LEU A 579 1.96 -1.47 -17.48
CA LEU A 579 2.29 -0.17 -18.10
C LEU A 579 3.54 0.48 -17.47
N ASN A 580 3.69 0.44 -16.14
CA ASN A 580 4.90 0.95 -15.49
C ASN A 580 6.14 0.15 -15.93
N ASP A 581 6.03 -1.17 -16.06
CA ASP A 581 7.13 -2.03 -16.52
C ASP A 581 7.48 -1.77 -17.98
N MET A 582 6.48 -1.65 -18.86
CA MET A 582 6.68 -1.30 -20.28
C MET A 582 7.38 0.06 -20.45
N TYR A 583 7.09 1.05 -19.61
CA TYR A 583 7.84 2.32 -19.65
C TYR A 583 9.30 2.16 -19.23
N ARG A 584 9.57 1.36 -18.19
CA ARG A 584 10.95 1.05 -17.74
C ARG A 584 11.73 0.31 -18.83
N GLU A 585 11.11 -0.67 -19.50
CA GLU A 585 11.67 -1.39 -20.65
C GLU A 585 12.00 -0.42 -21.79
N TYR A 586 11.06 0.45 -22.18
CA TYR A 586 11.27 1.47 -23.21
C TYR A 586 12.41 2.46 -22.88
N LEU A 587 12.51 2.91 -21.62
CA LEU A 587 13.62 3.76 -21.16
C LEU A 587 14.98 3.05 -21.25
N ASN A 588 15.03 1.74 -21.01
CA ASN A 588 16.27 0.96 -21.13
C ASN A 588 16.68 0.76 -22.60
N VAL A 589 15.73 0.50 -23.50
CA VAL A 589 16.00 0.41 -24.95
C VAL A 589 16.48 1.75 -25.51
N ARG A 590 15.85 2.86 -25.10
CA ARG A 590 16.27 4.22 -25.51
C ARG A 590 17.71 4.54 -25.09
N LYS A 591 18.18 3.98 -23.97
CA LYS A 591 19.58 4.14 -23.48
C LYS A 591 20.59 3.26 -24.23
N SER A 592 20.19 2.09 -24.73
CA SER A 592 21.09 1.18 -25.46
C SER A 592 21.19 1.48 -26.96
N SER A 593 20.33 2.35 -27.51
CA SER A 593 20.38 2.80 -28.91
C SER A 593 21.24 4.04 -29.18
N CYS A 594 21.84 4.66 -28.15
CA CYS A 594 22.76 5.78 -28.32
C CYS A 594 24.20 5.26 -28.51
N SER A 595 24.74 5.39 -29.72
CA SER A 595 26.20 5.35 -29.91
C SER A 595 26.84 6.58 -29.25
N LEU A 596 28.05 6.41 -28.70
CA LEU A 596 28.81 7.54 -28.14
C LEU A 596 29.04 8.60 -29.25
N PRO A 597 28.77 9.90 -29.00
CA PRO A 597 29.06 10.95 -29.98
C PRO A 597 30.56 11.15 -30.14
N ASP A 598 31.02 11.40 -31.37
CA ASP A 598 32.39 11.83 -31.64
C ASP A 598 32.68 13.20 -30.97
N SER A 599 33.97 13.51 -30.77
CA SER A 599 34.42 14.77 -30.13
C SER A 599 33.76 16.02 -30.72
N GLU A 600 33.61 16.09 -32.04
CA GLU A 600 33.06 17.26 -32.74
C GLU A 600 31.52 17.34 -32.63
N ASP A 601 30.85 16.18 -32.62
CA ASP A 601 29.40 16.07 -32.41
C ASP A 601 28.99 16.39 -30.97
N LEU A 602 29.80 15.98 -29.98
CA LEU A 602 29.59 16.29 -28.56
C LEU A 602 29.62 17.81 -28.32
N TRP A 603 30.59 18.52 -28.89
CA TRP A 603 30.71 19.98 -28.78
C TRP A 603 29.47 20.69 -29.34
N ASN A 604 29.06 20.35 -30.56
CA ASN A 604 27.90 20.94 -31.22
C ASN A 604 26.59 20.63 -30.47
N SER A 605 26.43 19.39 -30.00
CA SER A 605 25.27 18.97 -29.20
C SER A 605 25.16 19.75 -27.88
N LEU A 606 26.29 19.99 -27.20
CA LEU A 606 26.33 20.78 -25.97
C LEU A 606 25.98 22.26 -26.21
N GLN A 607 26.42 22.85 -27.33
CA GLN A 607 26.02 24.22 -27.68
C GLN A 607 24.50 24.32 -27.91
N CYS A 608 23.91 23.34 -28.59
CA CYS A 608 22.45 23.27 -28.79
C CYS A 608 21.70 23.12 -27.46
N LEU A 609 22.12 22.20 -26.59
CA LEU A 609 21.51 22.01 -25.27
C LEU A 609 21.62 23.25 -24.37
N TRP A 610 22.76 23.94 -24.42
CA TRP A 610 23.00 25.18 -23.66
C TRP A 610 22.04 26.28 -24.10
N LYS A 611 21.94 26.52 -25.42
CA LYS A 611 20.97 27.49 -25.97
C LYS A 611 19.53 27.13 -25.58
N ALA A 612 19.13 25.87 -25.75
CA ALA A 612 17.77 25.40 -25.49
C ALA A 612 17.34 25.51 -24.01
N ILE A 613 18.26 25.33 -23.06
CA ILE A 613 17.95 25.40 -21.61
C ILE A 613 18.03 26.84 -21.07
N LEU A 614 18.79 27.71 -21.72
CA LEU A 614 18.87 29.12 -21.40
C LEU A 614 17.86 30.00 -22.16
N ASP A 615 16.95 29.39 -22.93
CA ASP A 615 15.94 30.05 -23.74
C ASP A 615 16.54 31.02 -24.79
N LEU A 616 17.75 30.73 -25.27
CA LEU A 616 18.46 31.52 -26.29
C LEU A 616 17.99 31.11 -27.70
N SER A 617 17.85 32.09 -28.59
CA SER A 617 17.48 31.85 -29.99
C SER A 617 18.50 30.95 -30.71
N GLU A 618 18.03 30.04 -31.58
CA GLU A 618 18.90 29.22 -32.42
C GLU A 618 19.84 30.09 -33.28
N ASP A 619 19.31 31.22 -33.79
CA ASP A 619 20.04 32.23 -34.58
C ASP A 619 21.10 33.03 -33.79
N SER A 620 21.26 32.82 -32.48
CA SER A 620 22.34 33.46 -31.72
C SER A 620 23.72 32.98 -32.16
N PRO A 621 24.81 33.77 -32.00
CA PRO A 621 26.16 33.30 -32.23
C PRO A 621 26.47 32.03 -31.40
N ALA A 622 27.48 31.27 -31.83
CA ALA A 622 27.98 30.12 -31.08
C ALA A 622 28.36 30.54 -29.65
N VAL A 623 28.14 29.65 -28.68
CA VAL A 623 28.43 29.91 -27.26
C VAL A 623 29.94 30.08 -27.10
N PRO A 624 30.44 31.25 -26.63
CA PRO A 624 31.87 31.45 -26.38
C PRO A 624 32.43 30.44 -25.37
N GLU A 625 33.67 30.00 -25.58
CA GLU A 625 34.36 29.00 -24.74
C GLU A 625 34.43 29.41 -23.25
N ASP A 626 34.54 30.71 -22.99
CA ASP A 626 34.60 31.33 -21.66
C ASP A 626 33.23 31.61 -21.02
N SER A 627 32.13 31.19 -21.67
CA SER A 627 30.76 31.41 -21.15
C SER A 627 30.52 30.66 -19.84
N VAL A 628 30.22 31.39 -18.77
CA VAL A 628 29.80 30.82 -17.47
C VAL A 628 28.28 30.67 -17.45
N PHE A 629 27.77 29.51 -17.01
CA PHE A 629 26.35 29.16 -17.09
C PHE A 629 25.44 30.17 -16.35
N LEU A 630 25.82 30.55 -15.13
CA LEU A 630 25.08 31.52 -14.32
C LEU A 630 25.05 32.93 -14.94
N LEU A 631 26.15 33.36 -15.57
CA LEU A 631 26.22 34.66 -16.26
C LEU A 631 25.45 34.66 -17.59
N SER A 632 25.17 33.47 -18.14
CA SER A 632 24.43 33.28 -19.39
C SER A 632 22.90 33.24 -19.20
N GLY A 633 22.39 33.50 -17.98
CA GLY A 633 20.96 33.39 -17.64
C GLY A 633 20.54 32.02 -17.09
N GLY A 634 21.51 31.19 -16.68
CA GLY A 634 21.28 29.94 -15.97
C GLY A 634 21.02 30.12 -14.48
N ASP A 635 20.36 29.14 -13.88
CA ASP A 635 20.19 28.99 -12.44
C ASP A 635 20.43 27.52 -12.02
N SER A 636 20.33 27.21 -10.73
CA SER A 636 20.56 25.86 -10.21
C SER A 636 19.55 24.81 -10.70
N LEU A 637 18.31 25.20 -11.05
CA LEU A 637 17.32 24.29 -11.63
C LEU A 637 17.61 24.02 -13.11
N LYS A 638 17.99 25.06 -13.86
CA LYS A 638 18.47 24.94 -15.24
C LYS A 638 19.76 24.12 -15.32
N ALA A 639 20.67 24.24 -14.34
CA ALA A 639 21.90 23.46 -14.28
C ALA A 639 21.63 21.95 -14.07
N ILE A 640 20.71 21.61 -13.15
CA ILE A 640 20.26 20.22 -12.96
C ILE A 640 19.60 19.68 -14.24
N ARG A 641 18.81 20.50 -14.95
CA ARG A 641 18.21 20.11 -16.22
C ARG A 641 19.25 19.90 -17.33
N PHE A 642 20.26 20.78 -17.40
CA PHE A 642 21.38 20.63 -18.36
C PHE A 642 22.18 19.36 -18.06
N GLN A 643 22.45 19.05 -16.79
CA GLN A 643 23.04 17.77 -16.40
C GLN A 643 22.20 16.58 -16.89
N GLN A 644 20.89 16.59 -16.68
CA GLN A 644 20.02 15.49 -17.09
C GLN A 644 20.02 15.26 -18.61
N GLU A 645 20.03 16.32 -19.43
CA GLU A 645 20.10 16.16 -20.88
C GLU A 645 21.51 15.74 -21.36
N VAL A 646 22.58 16.16 -20.67
CA VAL A 646 23.93 15.66 -20.94
C VAL A 646 24.08 14.19 -20.53
N ASP A 647 23.54 13.78 -19.40
CA ASP A 647 23.51 12.38 -18.95
C ASP A 647 22.71 11.50 -19.94
N ASN A 648 21.65 12.04 -20.54
CA ASN A 648 20.90 11.40 -21.62
C ASN A 648 21.72 11.31 -22.93
N LEU A 649 22.43 12.38 -23.30
CA LEU A 649 23.27 12.46 -24.50
C LEU A 649 24.47 11.50 -24.45
N VAL A 650 25.10 11.38 -23.28
CA VAL A 650 26.25 10.50 -23.01
C VAL A 650 25.80 9.08 -22.63
N GLY A 651 24.51 8.86 -22.38
CA GLY A 651 23.91 7.57 -22.02
C GLY A 651 24.16 7.11 -20.58
N ARG A 652 24.87 7.90 -19.77
CA ARG A 652 25.23 7.61 -18.37
C ARG A 652 25.41 8.91 -17.57
N PRO A 653 25.21 8.88 -16.24
CA PRO A 653 25.42 10.05 -15.39
C PRO A 653 26.89 10.49 -15.34
N VAL A 654 27.15 11.78 -15.56
CA VAL A 654 28.49 12.38 -15.47
C VAL A 654 28.73 12.91 -14.04
N THR A 655 29.59 12.23 -13.30
CA THR A 655 29.89 12.54 -11.88
C THR A 655 30.35 13.99 -11.70
N GLY A 656 29.73 14.70 -10.74
CA GLY A 656 30.11 16.08 -10.37
C GLY A 656 29.67 17.17 -11.35
N LEU A 657 28.99 16.82 -12.45
CA LEU A 657 28.74 17.75 -13.55
C LEU A 657 27.95 19.02 -13.15
N VAL A 658 27.01 18.98 -12.19
CA VAL A 658 26.32 20.20 -11.71
C VAL A 658 27.26 21.21 -11.02
N GLU A 659 28.28 20.75 -10.28
CA GLU A 659 29.26 21.67 -9.70
C GLU A 659 30.12 22.33 -10.79
N VAL A 660 30.51 21.57 -11.81
CA VAL A 660 31.25 22.09 -12.97
C VAL A 660 30.39 23.08 -13.78
N ILE A 661 29.11 22.76 -14.02
CA ILE A 661 28.17 23.67 -14.70
C ILE A 661 28.01 25.00 -13.96
N LEU A 662 27.95 24.97 -12.62
CA LEU A 662 27.69 26.17 -11.83
C LEU A 662 28.93 27.05 -11.60
N ASN A 663 30.12 26.46 -11.58
CA ASN A 663 31.35 27.16 -11.19
C ASN A 663 32.32 27.44 -12.36
N ASP A 664 32.28 26.64 -13.43
CA ASP A 664 33.24 26.71 -14.54
C ASP A 664 32.64 27.28 -15.84
N ASN A 665 33.48 27.43 -16.86
CA ASN A 665 33.11 27.90 -18.20
C ASN A 665 32.71 26.74 -19.13
N PHE A 666 32.09 27.07 -20.27
CA PHE A 666 31.61 26.12 -21.27
C PHE A 666 32.69 25.13 -21.76
N LEU A 667 33.92 25.60 -21.96
CA LEU A 667 35.04 24.75 -22.40
C LEU A 667 35.48 23.75 -21.32
N ASP A 668 35.51 24.15 -20.06
CA ASP A 668 35.87 23.27 -18.95
C ASP A 668 34.75 22.25 -18.63
N ILE A 669 33.49 22.64 -18.80
CA ILE A 669 32.34 21.73 -18.81
C ILE A 669 32.48 20.67 -19.92
N TYR A 670 32.79 21.08 -21.15
CA TYR A 670 33.06 20.15 -22.25
C TYR A 670 34.26 19.22 -21.98
N ARG A 671 35.35 19.75 -21.42
CA ARG A 671 36.54 18.94 -21.04
C ARG A 671 36.21 17.91 -19.97
N HIS A 672 35.38 18.26 -18.99
CA HIS A 672 34.94 17.34 -17.93
C HIS A 672 34.11 16.19 -18.52
N ILE A 673 33.14 16.51 -19.39
CA ILE A 673 32.32 15.52 -20.09
C ILE A 673 33.20 14.65 -21.00
N SER A 674 34.09 15.24 -21.80
CA SER A 674 34.98 14.53 -22.74
C SER A 674 35.93 13.56 -22.02
N LYS A 675 36.55 13.98 -20.90
CA LYS A 675 37.35 13.09 -20.04
C LYS A 675 36.51 11.94 -19.49
N SER A 676 35.28 12.22 -19.07
CA SER A 676 34.36 11.19 -18.58
C SER A 676 34.01 10.16 -19.67
N VAL A 677 34.00 10.56 -20.96
CA VAL A 677 33.78 9.66 -22.12
C VAL A 677 35.03 8.83 -22.44
N GLN A 678 36.20 9.47 -22.55
CA GLN A 678 37.46 8.83 -22.98
C GLN A 678 37.98 7.75 -22.03
N LEU A 679 37.75 7.86 -20.71
CA LEU A 679 38.19 6.87 -19.71
C LEU A 679 37.64 5.44 -19.93
N THR A 680 36.66 5.26 -20.83
CA THR A 680 36.12 3.94 -21.20
C THR A 680 36.77 3.29 -22.43
N GLU A 681 37.42 4.03 -23.32
CA GLU A 681 37.96 3.45 -24.56
C GLU A 681 39.20 2.58 -24.31
N GLU A 682 40.05 2.98 -23.35
CA GLU A 682 41.25 2.21 -22.97
C GLU A 682 40.94 0.84 -22.34
N HIS A 683 39.72 0.61 -21.86
CA HIS A 683 39.29 -0.65 -21.26
C HIS A 683 38.44 -1.52 -22.20
N GLY A 684 38.15 -1.04 -23.42
CA GLY A 684 37.18 -1.66 -24.33
C GLY A 684 37.77 -2.49 -25.47
N ASN A 685 39.10 -2.52 -25.67
CA ASN A 685 39.66 -2.97 -26.95
C ASN A 685 40.96 -3.80 -26.84
N THR A 686 40.83 -5.09 -26.52
CA THR A 686 41.68 -6.16 -27.09
C THR A 686 41.03 -7.53 -26.89
N ASP A 687 40.54 -8.13 -27.97
CA ASP A 687 40.07 -9.53 -27.97
C ASP A 687 40.75 -10.33 -29.09
N LEU A 688 41.52 -11.35 -28.68
CA LEU A 688 41.85 -12.61 -29.35
C LEU A 688 42.44 -12.67 -30.80
N ASN A 689 43.68 -13.20 -30.83
CA ASN A 689 44.25 -14.20 -31.78
C ASN A 689 44.88 -13.79 -33.14
N GLN A 690 46.23 -13.74 -33.14
CA GLN A 690 47.19 -14.40 -34.06
C GLN A 690 48.62 -14.02 -33.59
N SER A 691 49.69 -14.83 -33.62
CA SER A 691 49.93 -16.08 -34.36
C SER A 691 50.79 -17.10 -33.58
N THR A 692 50.69 -18.35 -34.01
CA THR A 692 51.53 -19.52 -33.69
C THR A 692 53.03 -19.29 -33.59
N ALA A 693 53.62 -20.00 -32.62
CA ALA A 693 54.87 -20.76 -32.72
C ALA A 693 55.96 -20.28 -33.71
N ASP A 694 56.95 -19.57 -33.18
CA ASP A 694 58.35 -19.97 -33.39
C ASP A 694 59.25 -19.43 -32.28
N ASN A 695 60.00 -20.35 -31.66
CA ASN A 695 61.26 -20.20 -30.89
C ASN A 695 61.39 -21.18 -29.72
N LEU A 696 61.42 -22.47 -30.07
CA LEU A 696 62.24 -23.42 -29.31
C LEU A 696 63.72 -23.10 -29.56
N ARG A 697 64.46 -22.69 -28.52
CA ARG A 697 65.76 -23.29 -28.11
C ARG A 697 66.48 -22.48 -27.03
N ASN A 698 67.06 -23.22 -26.09
CA ASN A 698 68.20 -22.85 -25.21
C ASN A 698 67.85 -21.82 -24.10
N ILE A 699 68.13 -22.04 -22.80
CA ILE A 699 69.14 -22.91 -22.16
C ILE A 699 68.68 -23.39 -20.75
N HIS A 700 69.27 -24.52 -20.32
CA HIS A 700 69.36 -25.06 -18.94
C HIS A 700 69.63 -24.01 -17.82
N ASP A 701 69.44 -24.22 -16.51
CA ASP A 701 69.07 -25.32 -15.61
C ASP A 701 68.44 -24.64 -14.36
N GLY A 702 67.71 -25.30 -13.44
CA GLY A 702 67.28 -26.68 -13.43
C GLY A 702 66.65 -27.07 -12.08
N GLU A 703 65.36 -27.40 -12.08
CA GLU A 703 64.77 -28.24 -11.03
C GLU A 703 64.76 -29.70 -11.52
N LYS A 704 65.63 -30.53 -10.93
CA LYS A 704 65.67 -31.96 -11.24
C LYS A 704 64.95 -32.78 -10.16
N ARG A 705 63.84 -33.36 -10.62
CA ARG A 705 63.43 -34.76 -10.35
C ARG A 705 62.86 -35.06 -8.95
N ARG A 706 61.91 -36.00 -8.79
CA ARG A 706 61.05 -36.76 -9.73
C ARG A 706 60.08 -37.61 -8.89
N GLN A 707 58.87 -37.85 -9.41
CA GLN A 707 58.12 -39.12 -9.28
C GLN A 707 57.67 -39.50 -7.84
N HIS A 708 56.65 -40.34 -7.60
CA HIS A 708 55.82 -41.19 -8.47
C HIS A 708 54.46 -41.45 -7.79
N SER A 709 53.43 -41.79 -8.59
CA SER A 709 52.16 -42.45 -8.17
C SER A 709 51.26 -41.69 -7.16
N GLY A 710 49.93 -41.80 -7.16
CA GLY A 710 49.04 -42.61 -7.99
C GLY A 710 48.03 -43.37 -7.12
N LYS A 711 46.75 -42.96 -7.16
CA LYS A 711 45.49 -43.68 -6.85
C LYS A 711 44.40 -42.69 -6.38
N ARG A 712 43.16 -43.00 -6.73
CA ARG A 712 41.94 -42.38 -6.15
C ARG A 712 41.88 -42.64 -4.64
N LYS A 713 41.33 -41.68 -3.90
CA LYS A 713 40.44 -41.92 -2.75
C LYS A 713 39.49 -40.74 -2.58
N ASP A 714 38.28 -41.03 -2.13
CA ASP A 714 37.27 -40.04 -1.74
C ASP A 714 37.64 -39.32 -0.43
N GLN A 715 36.87 -38.26 -0.15
CA GLN A 715 36.76 -37.52 1.11
C GLN A 715 37.98 -36.70 1.58
N ALA A 716 37.80 -35.38 1.51
CA ALA A 716 38.19 -34.45 2.58
C ALA A 716 37.18 -33.31 2.63
N ILE A 717 36.17 -33.44 3.51
CA ILE A 717 35.44 -32.29 4.03
C ILE A 717 36.43 -31.56 4.94
N MET A 718 36.80 -30.32 4.61
CA MET A 718 37.70 -29.53 5.44
C MET A 718 36.90 -28.51 6.26
N GLU A 719 36.45 -29.00 7.42
CA GLU A 719 36.36 -28.27 8.70
C GLU A 719 35.98 -26.79 8.64
N LEU A 720 34.67 -26.53 8.72
CA LEU A 720 34.08 -25.23 9.08
C LEU A 720 33.60 -25.28 10.54
N GLU A 721 34.54 -25.38 11.49
CA GLU A 721 34.25 -25.28 12.92
C GLU A 721 35.07 -24.18 13.62
N GLY A 722 34.42 -23.50 14.57
CA GLY A 722 35.10 -23.06 15.80
C GLY A 722 35.97 -21.80 15.76
N ASN A 723 35.42 -20.63 15.42
CA ASN A 723 35.89 -19.37 16.02
C ASN A 723 34.81 -18.28 16.03
N ARG A 724 33.94 -18.33 17.06
CA ARG A 724 33.00 -17.25 17.39
C ARG A 724 33.70 -16.29 18.35
N SER A 725 34.12 -15.14 17.86
CA SER A 725 34.74 -14.09 18.70
C SER A 725 33.67 -13.38 19.52
N PHE A 726 33.85 -13.28 20.85
CA PHE A 726 32.99 -12.47 21.70
C PHE A 726 33.04 -10.99 21.32
N PHE A 727 31.88 -10.35 21.21
CA PHE A 727 31.77 -8.91 20.99
C PHE A 727 30.50 -8.33 21.63
N ILE A 728 30.55 -7.04 21.93
CA ILE A 728 29.39 -6.21 22.29
C ILE A 728 29.15 -5.25 21.13
N SER A 729 27.88 -5.02 20.75
CA SER A 729 27.55 -3.97 19.79
C SER A 729 26.44 -3.05 20.29
N LEU A 730 26.66 -1.75 20.13
CA LEU A 730 25.80 -0.68 20.62
C LEU A 730 25.34 0.21 19.46
N SER A 731 24.05 0.50 19.45
CA SER A 731 23.38 1.30 18.41
C SER A 731 22.27 2.14 19.04
N LYS A 732 21.56 2.96 18.24
CA LYS A 732 20.47 3.84 18.67
C LYS A 732 19.38 3.10 19.49
N GLY A 733 19.46 3.19 20.81
CA GLY A 733 18.48 2.59 21.74
C GLY A 733 18.49 1.05 21.84
N SER A 734 19.41 0.35 21.15
CA SER A 734 19.49 -1.12 21.16
C SER A 734 20.90 -1.62 21.46
N ARG A 735 20.99 -2.53 22.44
CA ARG A 735 22.21 -3.24 22.87
C ARG A 735 22.10 -4.70 22.45
N LEU A 736 23.01 -5.19 21.60
CA LEU A 736 23.08 -6.60 21.23
C LEU A 736 24.29 -7.22 21.93
N PHE A 737 24.03 -8.21 22.78
CA PHE A 737 25.01 -9.01 23.49
C PHE A 737 25.01 -10.45 22.95
N VAL A 738 26.19 -10.98 22.62
CA VAL A 738 26.36 -12.37 22.18
C VAL A 738 27.29 -13.09 23.14
N TYR A 739 26.78 -14.13 23.81
CA TYR A 739 27.51 -14.94 24.79
C TYR A 739 27.29 -16.42 24.47
N GLU A 740 28.34 -17.24 24.57
CA GLU A 740 28.24 -18.70 24.59
C GLU A 740 29.17 -19.28 25.69
N PRO A 741 28.70 -20.25 26.49
CA PRO A 741 29.53 -20.90 27.50
C PRO A 741 30.31 -22.07 26.89
N LEU A 742 31.64 -22.09 27.02
CA LEU A 742 32.50 -23.15 26.51
C LEU A 742 33.57 -23.59 27.52
N SER A 743 33.37 -24.78 28.10
CA SER A 743 34.34 -25.67 28.78
C SER A 743 35.12 -25.15 30.00
N SER A 744 35.34 -26.05 30.97
CA SER A 744 35.93 -25.78 32.29
C SER A 744 37.40 -25.32 32.29
N ASP A 745 38.15 -25.57 31.21
CA ASP A 745 39.62 -25.52 31.26
C ASP A 745 40.21 -24.14 30.92
N ILE A 746 39.38 -23.13 30.65
CA ILE A 746 39.82 -21.73 30.42
C ILE A 746 39.64 -20.85 31.68
N MET A 747 39.15 -21.41 32.80
CA MET A 747 39.02 -20.73 34.10
C MET A 747 40.32 -20.07 34.59
N ALA A 748 41.49 -20.60 34.23
CA ALA A 748 42.79 -20.03 34.62
C ALA A 748 43.08 -18.69 33.93
N GLN A 749 42.78 -18.54 32.63
CA GLN A 749 42.99 -17.28 31.89
C GLN A 749 41.87 -16.26 32.13
N GLN A 750 40.66 -16.70 32.44
CA GLN A 750 39.54 -15.83 32.82
C GLN A 750 39.88 -14.93 34.04
N SER A 751 40.69 -15.41 34.98
CA SER A 751 41.06 -14.68 36.21
C SER A 751 41.73 -13.31 35.98
N LYS A 752 42.37 -13.05 34.83
CA LYS A 752 42.99 -11.76 34.50
C LYS A 752 42.08 -10.77 33.78
N LEU A 753 41.05 -11.25 33.07
CA LEU A 753 40.05 -10.40 32.42
C LEU A 753 38.92 -10.01 33.40
N PHE A 754 38.55 -10.92 34.32
CA PHE A 754 37.48 -10.67 35.27
C PHE A 754 37.82 -9.71 36.42
N THR A 755 39.09 -9.42 36.72
CA THR A 755 39.47 -8.45 37.76
C THR A 755 39.22 -6.99 37.36
N GLY A 756 39.11 -6.67 36.06
CA GLY A 756 38.76 -5.32 35.59
C GLY A 756 37.26 -5.03 35.52
N LEU A 757 36.43 -6.06 35.30
CA LEU A 757 34.99 -5.93 35.02
C LEU A 757 34.07 -6.23 36.23
N ASN A 758 34.55 -6.96 37.25
CA ASN A 758 33.67 -7.49 38.31
C ASN A 758 33.23 -6.53 39.42
N HIS A 759 33.65 -5.26 39.44
CA HIS A 759 33.27 -4.37 40.55
C HIS A 759 31.96 -3.57 40.35
N LYS A 760 31.27 -3.68 39.20
CA LYS A 760 30.00 -2.96 38.94
C LYS A 760 28.85 -3.74 38.29
N LEU A 761 29.04 -5.01 37.91
CA LEU A 761 28.03 -5.80 37.16
C LEU A 761 27.41 -7.00 37.91
N SER A 762 27.75 -7.19 39.20
CA SER A 762 27.41 -8.39 39.97
C SER A 762 25.94 -8.58 40.37
N ASN A 763 25.04 -7.64 40.06
CA ASN A 763 23.63 -7.71 40.46
C ASN A 763 22.64 -8.09 39.33
N LEU A 764 23.13 -8.44 38.13
CA LEU A 764 22.27 -8.62 36.94
C LEU A 764 22.07 -10.08 36.46
N PHE A 765 22.67 -11.08 37.12
CA PHE A 765 22.75 -12.45 36.57
C PHE A 765 22.04 -13.58 37.35
N GLU A 766 21.24 -13.28 38.39
CA GLU A 766 20.73 -14.30 39.32
C GLU A 766 19.19 -14.48 39.37
N ILE A 767 18.49 -14.42 38.22
CA ILE A 767 17.00 -14.66 38.17
C ILE A 767 16.57 -15.69 37.07
N HIS A 768 17.50 -16.34 36.35
CA HIS A 768 17.14 -17.26 35.26
C HIS A 768 17.70 -18.69 35.37
N CYS A 769 17.54 -19.30 36.55
CA CYS A 769 17.45 -20.76 36.70
C CYS A 769 16.86 -21.15 38.07
N MET A 770 15.61 -21.62 38.13
CA MET A 770 15.09 -22.72 38.98
C MET A 770 13.56 -22.81 38.86
N ASN A 771 13.04 -24.00 38.55
CA ASN A 771 11.64 -24.36 38.82
C ASN A 771 11.48 -24.65 40.33
N CYS A 772 10.35 -24.26 40.95
CA CYS A 772 9.55 -25.18 41.79
C CYS A 772 8.29 -24.55 42.41
N ASP A 773 7.23 -25.35 42.37
CA ASP A 773 6.04 -25.49 43.23
C ASP A 773 5.72 -24.52 44.39
N SER A 774 4.44 -24.10 44.36
CA SER A 774 3.48 -23.93 45.46
C SER A 774 3.95 -23.87 46.94
N LYS A 775 3.63 -22.76 47.63
CA LYS A 775 2.61 -22.67 48.72
C LYS A 775 2.61 -21.32 49.47
N ARG A 776 1.42 -21.00 50.00
CA ARG A 776 1.04 -19.98 50.99
C ARG A 776 2.15 -19.46 51.93
N LEU A 777 2.15 -18.14 52.18
CA LEU A 777 2.17 -17.56 53.54
C LEU A 777 1.53 -16.15 53.57
N LYS A 778 1.28 -15.61 54.77
CA LYS A 778 0.19 -14.63 55.04
C LYS A 778 0.65 -13.18 55.36
N LYS A 779 -0.30 -12.26 55.12
CA LYS A 779 -0.45 -10.87 55.64
C LYS A 779 0.08 -10.59 57.06
N SER A 780 0.62 -9.38 57.24
CA SER A 780 0.38 -8.46 58.39
C SER A 780 0.67 -7.01 57.97
N GLN A 781 -0.31 -6.16 57.63
CA GLN A 781 -1.07 -5.25 58.51
C GLN A 781 -0.28 -4.12 59.21
N CYS A 782 -0.48 -2.87 58.75
CA CYS A 782 -1.05 -1.71 59.48
C CYS A 782 -1.31 -0.58 58.45
N ARG A 783 -2.48 0.05 58.30
CA ARG A 783 -3.20 0.99 59.20
C ARG A 783 -2.38 2.28 59.47
N CYS A 784 -2.87 3.51 59.25
CA CYS A 784 -4.22 4.02 58.90
C CYS A 784 -4.17 5.41 58.20
N CYS A 785 -5.35 5.85 57.72
CA CYS A 785 -5.94 7.21 57.63
C CYS A 785 -5.16 8.43 58.22
N SER A 786 -5.36 9.71 57.82
CA SER A 786 -6.46 10.36 57.04
C SER A 786 -6.16 11.83 56.68
N GLN A 787 -6.73 12.27 55.53
CA GLN A 787 -7.40 13.57 55.22
C GLN A 787 -6.87 14.96 55.68
N CYS A 788 -7.11 15.92 54.76
CA CYS A 788 -7.29 17.38 54.91
C CYS A 788 -6.08 18.34 54.95
N SER A 789 -5.92 19.03 53.81
CA SER A 789 -5.39 20.39 53.59
C SER A 789 -6.30 21.49 54.20
N PRO A 790 -6.05 22.82 54.05
CA PRO A 790 -4.89 23.56 53.53
C PRO A 790 -4.38 24.72 54.45
N SER A 791 -3.24 25.37 54.15
CA SER A 791 -3.12 26.86 54.09
C SER A 791 -1.68 27.36 53.85
N SER A 792 -1.63 28.54 53.22
CA SER A 792 -0.48 29.38 52.87
C SER A 792 0.52 29.73 53.99
N GLY A 793 1.81 29.84 53.66
CA GLY A 793 2.80 30.56 54.49
C GLY A 793 4.22 30.47 53.95
N VAL A 794 4.82 31.61 53.55
CA VAL A 794 6.21 31.69 53.06
C VAL A 794 7.19 31.72 54.24
N ALA A 795 8.16 30.81 54.29
CA ALA A 795 9.53 31.08 54.74
C ALA A 795 10.47 29.89 54.46
N SER A 796 11.70 30.21 54.12
CA SER A 796 12.82 29.28 53.90
C SER A 796 13.24 28.49 55.15
N SER A 797 13.52 27.19 54.97
CA SER A 797 14.60 26.52 55.71
C SER A 797 15.42 25.67 54.75
N GLN A 798 16.73 25.89 54.72
CA GLN A 798 17.67 25.08 53.94
C GLN A 798 17.89 23.74 54.64
N THR A 799 17.77 22.64 53.90
CA THR A 799 18.31 21.34 54.32
C THR A 799 19.06 20.69 53.15
N GLY A 800 20.39 20.63 53.27
CA GLY A 800 21.25 19.65 52.58
C GLY A 800 21.15 19.57 51.06
N GLY A 801 21.60 20.59 50.33
CA GLY A 801 21.89 20.43 48.91
C GLY A 801 23.07 19.48 48.69
N LEU A 802 22.81 18.30 48.11
CA LEU A 802 23.86 17.45 47.54
C LEU A 802 24.46 18.19 46.34
N LEU A 803 25.74 18.57 46.47
CA LEU A 803 26.53 19.19 45.40
C LEU A 803 26.75 18.17 44.28
N TYR A 804 25.87 18.17 43.27
CA TYR A 804 26.12 17.47 42.02
C TYR A 804 27.34 18.09 41.33
N SER A 805 28.38 17.28 41.09
CA SER A 805 29.51 17.67 40.25
C SER A 805 29.03 17.90 38.82
N SER A 806 29.09 19.14 38.35
CA SER A 806 28.73 19.48 36.97
C SER A 806 29.57 18.67 35.98
N LEU A 807 28.90 17.95 35.08
CA LEU A 807 29.55 17.21 34.01
C LEU A 807 29.97 18.18 32.90
N CYS A 808 30.96 17.80 32.10
CA CYS A 808 31.42 18.56 30.96
C CYS A 808 31.68 17.63 29.78
N LEU A 809 31.18 18.00 28.61
CA LEU A 809 31.55 17.40 27.34
C LEU A 809 32.72 18.19 26.73
N GLN A 810 33.73 17.50 26.22
CA GLN A 810 34.86 18.09 25.51
C GLN A 810 35.14 17.30 24.23
N GLU A 811 35.40 17.97 23.11
CA GLU A 811 35.78 17.29 21.86
C GLU A 811 37.14 16.61 22.00
N ARG A 812 37.17 15.30 21.71
CA ARG A 812 38.40 14.49 21.64
C ARG A 812 38.95 14.49 20.22
N TRP A 813 38.09 14.18 19.25
CA TRP A 813 38.43 14.17 17.82
C TRP A 813 37.17 14.33 16.96
N THR A 814 37.38 14.72 15.71
CA THR A 814 36.40 14.76 14.64
C THR A 814 36.93 14.01 13.42
N SER A 815 36.02 13.38 12.66
CA SER A 815 36.35 12.70 11.39
C SER A 815 35.39 13.14 10.30
N ASP A 816 35.92 13.49 9.12
CA ASP A 816 35.12 13.96 7.98
C ASP A 816 34.62 12.77 7.15
N THR A 817 33.32 12.78 6.89
CA THR A 817 32.65 11.80 6.02
C THR A 817 32.29 12.38 4.65
N GLY A 818 32.64 13.65 4.37
CA GLY A 818 32.51 14.35 3.09
C GLY A 818 31.14 14.97 2.80
N LYS A 819 30.05 14.50 3.43
CA LYS A 819 28.69 15.09 3.38
C LYS A 819 27.93 14.78 4.68
N CYS A 820 26.75 15.36 4.85
CA CYS A 820 25.86 15.18 6.00
C CYS A 820 25.79 13.75 6.57
N VAL A 821 25.88 13.63 7.90
CA VAL A 821 25.76 12.36 8.64
C VAL A 821 24.40 12.27 9.35
N ASP A 822 23.45 11.60 8.72
CA ASP A 822 22.11 11.33 9.28
C ASP A 822 22.02 9.95 9.96
N ALA A 823 22.84 8.98 9.54
CA ALA A 823 22.89 7.66 10.16
C ALA A 823 23.49 7.75 11.58
N SER A 824 22.89 7.07 12.56
CA SER A 824 23.48 6.96 13.90
C SER A 824 24.66 5.96 13.91
N PRO A 825 25.74 6.21 14.69
CA PRO A 825 26.87 5.29 14.83
C PRO A 825 26.48 3.88 15.30
N LEU A 826 27.24 2.89 14.84
CA LEU A 826 27.30 1.54 15.41
C LEU A 826 28.68 1.36 16.05
N LEU A 827 28.74 1.11 17.37
CA LEU A 827 29.98 0.74 18.03
C LEU A 827 30.07 -0.78 18.16
N VAL A 828 31.21 -1.38 17.81
CA VAL A 828 31.51 -2.81 18.04
C VAL A 828 32.80 -2.95 18.84
N ILE A 829 32.68 -3.60 19.99
CA ILE A 829 33.76 -3.86 20.95
C ILE A 829 34.06 -5.36 20.88
N SER A 830 35.22 -5.75 20.36
CA SER A 830 35.63 -7.16 20.26
C SER A 830 36.58 -7.53 21.38
N ALA A 831 36.43 -8.73 21.96
CA ALA A 831 37.36 -9.27 22.95
C ALA A 831 38.78 -9.54 22.38
N SER A 832 38.97 -9.47 21.06
CA SER A 832 40.25 -9.75 20.38
C SER A 832 40.94 -8.51 19.80
N LYS A 833 40.44 -7.29 20.05
CA LYS A 833 41.04 -6.03 19.58
C LYS A 833 41.28 -5.09 20.76
N ASP A 834 42.40 -4.36 20.73
CA ASP A 834 42.79 -3.42 21.77
C ASP A 834 41.94 -2.12 21.80
N SER A 835 41.10 -1.88 20.78
CA SER A 835 40.27 -0.67 20.65
C SER A 835 38.91 -0.97 20.00
N PRO A 836 37.80 -0.38 20.50
CA PRO A 836 36.49 -0.44 19.86
C PRO A 836 36.44 0.25 18.49
N VAL A 837 35.62 -0.28 17.58
CA VAL A 837 35.46 0.24 16.22
C VAL A 837 34.07 0.85 16.04
N ILE A 838 34.02 2.06 15.49
CA ILE A 838 32.80 2.77 15.10
C ILE A 838 32.55 2.52 13.61
N TYR A 839 31.33 2.15 13.24
CA TYR A 839 30.88 2.07 11.85
C TYR A 839 29.83 3.15 11.60
N ILE A 840 30.05 3.95 10.56
CA ILE A 840 29.22 5.12 10.25
C ILE A 840 29.12 5.35 8.74
N GLY A 841 27.92 5.71 8.28
CA GLY A 841 27.64 6.02 6.87
C GLY A 841 27.14 7.45 6.71
N SER A 842 27.31 8.03 5.52
CA SER A 842 26.93 9.41 5.25
C SER A 842 26.32 9.64 3.86
N HIS A 843 25.93 10.89 3.59
CA HIS A 843 25.36 11.31 2.31
C HIS A 843 26.39 11.41 1.17
N SER A 844 27.66 11.13 1.42
CA SER A 844 28.71 11.04 0.39
C SER A 844 28.84 9.62 -0.19
N HIS A 845 27.93 8.73 0.21
CA HIS A 845 27.92 7.29 -0.08
C HIS A 845 29.06 6.54 0.63
N ARG A 846 29.86 7.23 1.46
CA ARG A 846 30.96 6.63 2.23
C ARG A 846 30.45 5.93 3.47
N MET A 847 30.83 4.67 3.60
CA MET A 847 30.79 3.87 4.82
C MET A 847 32.21 3.80 5.38
N GLN A 848 32.41 4.31 6.60
CA GLN A 848 33.70 4.33 7.29
C GLN A 848 33.69 3.41 8.51
N ALA A 849 34.83 2.79 8.78
CA ALA A 849 35.19 2.21 10.07
C ALA A 849 36.24 3.09 10.73
N LEU A 850 35.95 3.62 11.92
CA LEU A 850 36.83 4.52 12.68
C LEU A 850 37.28 3.85 13.99
N ASP A 851 38.51 4.13 14.41
CA ASP A 851 38.99 3.80 15.75
C ASP A 851 38.40 4.75 16.82
N LEU A 852 37.89 4.21 17.93
CA LEU A 852 37.27 5.03 18.99
C LEU A 852 38.27 5.95 19.74
N GLN A 853 39.52 5.55 19.88
CA GLN A 853 40.50 6.31 20.66
C GLN A 853 40.98 7.54 19.90
N ASN A 854 41.28 7.42 18.61
CA ASN A 854 41.95 8.46 17.84
C ASN A 854 41.21 8.95 16.58
N GLY A 855 40.06 8.35 16.22
CA GLY A 855 39.25 8.74 15.06
C GLY A 855 39.82 8.35 13.70
N GLN A 856 40.94 7.62 13.64
CA GLN A 856 41.55 7.20 12.37
C GLN A 856 40.63 6.25 11.60
N VAL A 857 40.55 6.47 10.29
CA VAL A 857 39.85 5.60 9.34
C VAL A 857 40.62 4.29 9.19
N ILE A 858 40.06 3.21 9.73
CA ILE A 858 40.57 1.84 9.59
C ILE A 858 40.32 1.35 8.16
N TRP A 859 39.13 1.62 7.63
CA TRP A 859 38.78 1.43 6.22
C TRP A 859 37.63 2.34 5.81
N GLU A 860 37.54 2.66 4.51
CA GLU A 860 36.44 3.37 3.89
C GLU A 860 35.96 2.62 2.65
N ARG A 861 34.64 2.64 2.39
CA ARG A 861 34.02 2.13 1.17
C ARG A 861 32.98 3.11 0.65
N VAL A 862 32.94 3.28 -0.67
CA VAL A 862 31.86 4.01 -1.35
C VAL A 862 30.82 2.97 -1.79
N LEU A 863 29.56 3.18 -1.40
CA LEU A 863 28.40 2.36 -1.78
C LEU A 863 27.63 3.02 -2.94
N GLY A 864 26.55 2.39 -3.43
CA GLY A 864 25.82 2.85 -4.62
C GLY A 864 25.18 4.24 -4.49
N ASP A 865 24.66 4.58 -3.31
CA ASP A 865 23.98 5.85 -3.01
C ASP A 865 24.23 6.26 -1.53
N ARG A 866 23.66 7.39 -1.10
CA ARG A 866 23.70 7.89 0.28
C ARG A 866 23.25 6.85 1.31
N ILE A 867 23.86 6.93 2.49
CA ILE A 867 23.60 6.03 3.61
C ILE A 867 22.92 6.82 4.72
N GLU A 868 21.62 6.56 4.92
CA GLU A 868 20.82 7.12 6.03
C GLU A 868 20.43 6.03 7.05
N SER A 869 20.66 4.75 6.74
CA SER A 869 20.53 3.65 7.69
C SER A 869 21.72 3.61 8.63
N SER A 870 21.49 3.59 9.95
CA SER A 870 22.51 3.09 10.90
C SER A 870 22.93 1.68 10.50
N ALA A 871 24.22 1.39 10.65
CA ALA A 871 24.74 0.05 10.42
C ALA A 871 24.26 -0.92 11.53
N GLY A 872 24.08 -2.19 11.17
CA GLY A 872 23.94 -3.30 12.11
C GLY A 872 25.09 -4.29 12.01
N VAL A 873 25.03 -5.37 12.78
CA VAL A 873 26.05 -6.42 12.79
C VAL A 873 25.41 -7.81 12.81
N SER A 874 25.95 -8.72 12.00
CA SER A 874 25.58 -10.13 11.97
C SER A 874 25.87 -10.84 13.30
N LYS A 875 25.14 -11.94 13.60
CA LYS A 875 25.28 -12.71 14.86
C LYS A 875 26.71 -13.23 15.11
N CYS A 876 27.49 -13.46 14.05
CA CYS A 876 28.89 -13.90 14.15
C CYS A 876 29.90 -12.75 14.32
N GLY A 877 29.46 -11.48 14.28
CA GLY A 877 30.32 -10.30 14.40
C GLY A 877 31.16 -9.96 13.17
N ARG A 878 31.27 -10.89 12.20
CA ARG A 878 32.15 -10.78 11.01
C ARG A 878 31.65 -9.78 9.97
N PHE A 879 30.33 -9.62 9.85
CA PHE A 879 29.72 -8.76 8.83
C PHE A 879 28.98 -7.57 9.46
N VAL A 880 29.31 -6.38 8.98
CA VAL A 880 28.60 -5.11 9.19
C VAL A 880 27.55 -4.97 8.08
N LEU A 881 26.36 -4.55 8.44
CA LEU A 881 25.16 -4.61 7.61
C LEU A 881 24.64 -3.19 7.36
N VAL A 882 24.58 -2.74 6.12
CA VAL A 882 24.35 -1.34 5.76
C VAL A 882 23.27 -1.22 4.67
N GLY A 883 22.13 -0.62 5.01
CA GLY A 883 21.08 -0.27 4.06
C GLY A 883 21.42 1.01 3.29
N CYS A 884 21.17 1.01 1.98
CA CYS A 884 21.52 2.10 1.07
C CYS A 884 20.30 2.59 0.25
N TYR A 885 20.34 3.83 -0.24
CA TYR A 885 19.27 4.43 -1.05
C TYR A 885 19.15 3.84 -2.46
N ASP A 886 20.18 3.16 -2.95
CA ASP A 886 20.16 2.39 -4.21
C ASP A 886 19.20 1.19 -4.17
N GLY A 887 18.66 0.87 -2.99
CA GLY A 887 17.74 -0.22 -2.73
C GLY A 887 18.41 -1.51 -2.25
N SER A 888 19.71 -1.49 -1.95
CA SER A 888 20.47 -2.65 -1.51
C SER A 888 20.83 -2.65 -0.02
N LEU A 889 20.93 -3.85 0.55
CA LEU A 889 21.66 -4.13 1.78
C LEU A 889 23.05 -4.65 1.43
N TYR A 890 24.07 -3.99 1.96
CA TYR A 890 25.46 -4.39 1.87
C TYR A 890 25.88 -5.15 3.14
N ALA A 891 26.43 -6.35 2.97
CA ALA A 891 27.12 -7.08 4.03
C ALA A 891 28.64 -6.93 3.83
N LEU A 892 29.29 -6.13 4.67
CA LEU A 892 30.71 -5.78 4.58
C LEU A 892 31.52 -6.52 5.65
N CYS A 893 32.69 -7.06 5.29
CA CYS A 893 33.64 -7.65 6.25
C CYS A 893 34.12 -6.58 7.24
N ASN A 894 33.89 -6.78 8.54
CA ASN A 894 34.19 -5.82 9.59
C ASN A 894 35.67 -5.39 9.68
N HIS A 895 36.61 -6.23 9.25
CA HIS A 895 38.04 -5.95 9.25
C HIS A 895 38.55 -5.18 8.02
N SER A 896 37.98 -5.40 6.83
CA SER A 896 38.52 -4.92 5.54
C SER A 896 37.56 -4.03 4.74
N GLY A 897 36.30 -3.92 5.17
CA GLY A 897 35.22 -3.31 4.40
C GLY A 897 34.92 -4.04 3.09
N GLU A 898 35.48 -5.21 2.82
CA GLU A 898 35.20 -5.94 1.57
C GLU A 898 33.76 -6.42 1.54
N THR A 899 33.13 -6.36 0.37
CA THR A 899 31.72 -6.77 0.23
C THR A 899 31.61 -8.29 0.20
N HIS A 900 31.05 -8.87 1.26
CA HIS A 900 30.73 -10.29 1.32
C HIS A 900 29.49 -10.63 0.48
N TRP A 901 28.45 -9.80 0.56
CA TRP A 901 27.19 -9.97 -0.16
C TRP A 901 26.48 -8.62 -0.36
N ILE A 902 25.74 -8.51 -1.45
CA ILE A 902 24.78 -7.43 -1.72
C ILE A 902 23.43 -8.10 -1.94
N PHE A 903 22.41 -7.66 -1.22
CA PHE A 903 21.03 -8.07 -1.43
C PHE A 903 20.19 -6.88 -1.87
N THR A 904 19.61 -6.94 -3.06
CA THR A 904 18.85 -5.83 -3.65
C THR A 904 17.34 -6.01 -3.44
N THR A 905 16.68 -4.96 -2.95
CA THR A 905 15.22 -4.85 -2.79
C THR A 905 14.63 -3.96 -3.88
N GLU A 906 13.31 -3.75 -3.92
CA GLU A 906 12.64 -3.03 -5.02
C GLU A 906 12.67 -1.49 -4.85
N ASN A 907 13.19 -0.98 -3.72
CA ASN A 907 13.28 0.44 -3.39
C ASN A 907 14.30 0.68 -2.25
N ALA A 908 14.59 1.94 -1.90
CA ALA A 908 15.59 2.32 -0.88
C ALA A 908 15.44 1.57 0.47
N VAL A 909 16.58 1.12 1.03
CA VAL A 909 16.66 0.46 2.35
C VAL A 909 17.17 1.45 3.39
N LYS A 910 16.24 2.17 4.04
CA LYS A 910 16.58 3.13 5.11
C LYS A 910 16.46 2.56 6.53
N SER A 911 15.68 1.49 6.72
CA SER A 911 15.57 0.85 8.04
C SER A 911 16.91 0.23 8.45
N SER A 912 17.28 0.36 9.73
CA SER A 912 18.48 -0.33 10.26
C SER A 912 18.20 -1.81 10.45
N SER A 913 19.16 -2.66 10.07
CA SER A 913 18.99 -4.11 10.14
C SER A 913 18.90 -4.62 11.58
N ALA A 914 17.90 -5.46 11.87
CA ALA A 914 17.76 -6.14 13.16
C ALA A 914 18.23 -7.59 13.06
N THR A 915 19.21 -7.96 13.89
CA THR A 915 19.77 -9.32 13.93
C THR A 915 19.10 -10.14 15.02
N ASP A 916 18.54 -11.29 14.64
CA ASP A 916 17.95 -12.25 15.56
C ASP A 916 19.03 -13.00 16.34
N SER A 917 19.07 -12.81 17.66
CA SER A 917 20.02 -13.51 18.53
C SER A 917 19.74 -15.02 18.62
N ILE A 918 18.51 -15.47 18.36
CA ILE A 918 18.13 -16.89 18.37
C ILE A 918 18.50 -17.51 17.02
N SER A 919 17.85 -17.11 15.92
CA SER A 919 18.01 -17.76 14.61
C SER A 919 19.29 -17.36 13.88
N GLY A 920 19.83 -16.15 14.13
CA GLY A 920 20.92 -15.56 13.34
C GLY A 920 20.47 -14.86 12.05
N LEU A 921 19.17 -14.89 11.73
CA LEU A 921 18.61 -14.16 10.60
C LEU A 921 18.67 -12.65 10.82
N VAL A 922 18.72 -11.92 9.72
CA VAL A 922 18.73 -10.45 9.69
C VAL A 922 17.43 -9.98 9.04
N TYR A 923 16.71 -9.09 9.73
CA TYR A 923 15.50 -8.48 9.23
C TYR A 923 15.77 -7.04 8.75
N ILE A 924 15.30 -6.71 7.54
CA ILE A 924 15.36 -5.36 6.97
C ILE A 924 14.02 -4.94 6.37
N GLY A 925 13.65 -3.68 6.55
CA GLY A 925 12.54 -3.02 5.89
C GLY A 925 13.00 -2.19 4.68
N SER A 926 12.20 -2.20 3.62
CA SER A 926 12.42 -1.39 2.42
C SER A 926 11.26 -0.42 2.17
N HIS A 927 11.56 0.66 1.43
CA HIS A 927 10.54 1.58 0.93
C HIS A 927 9.61 0.96 -0.13
N ASP A 928 9.86 -0.29 -0.55
CA ASP A 928 8.94 -1.09 -1.39
C ASP A 928 7.71 -1.63 -0.62
N GLY A 929 7.65 -1.42 0.70
CA GLY A 929 6.55 -1.85 1.56
C GLY A 929 6.69 -3.26 2.14
N HIS A 930 7.88 -3.86 2.01
CA HIS A 930 8.17 -5.19 2.55
C HIS A 930 9.21 -5.19 3.67
N ILE A 931 9.12 -6.23 4.48
CA ILE A 931 10.18 -6.71 5.37
C ILE A 931 10.76 -8.00 4.78
N TYR A 932 12.09 -8.12 4.84
CA TYR A 932 12.87 -9.25 4.34
C TYR A 932 13.60 -9.93 5.48
N ALA A 933 13.64 -11.26 5.49
CA ALA A 933 14.49 -12.05 6.37
C ALA A 933 15.64 -12.69 5.57
N LEU A 934 16.87 -12.40 5.99
CA LEU A 934 18.08 -12.74 5.26
C LEU A 934 18.99 -13.61 6.12
N ASP A 935 19.48 -14.70 5.53
CA ASP A 935 20.63 -15.45 6.03
C ASP A 935 21.88 -14.90 5.34
N ILE A 936 22.66 -14.11 6.08
CA ILE A 936 23.87 -13.45 5.57
C ILE A 936 24.97 -14.48 5.23
N GLU A 937 25.07 -15.57 5.99
CA GLU A 937 26.14 -16.56 5.81
C GLU A 937 25.86 -17.47 4.61
N ARG A 938 24.59 -17.78 4.35
CA ARG A 938 24.14 -18.52 3.17
C ARG A 938 23.87 -17.64 1.95
N LYS A 939 23.87 -16.31 2.11
CA LYS A 939 23.53 -15.30 1.09
C LYS A 939 22.14 -15.53 0.48
N GLN A 940 21.16 -15.80 1.33
CA GLN A 940 19.79 -16.16 0.93
C GLN A 940 18.76 -15.27 1.60
N CYS A 941 17.74 -14.87 0.84
CA CYS A 941 16.50 -14.36 1.40
C CYS A 941 15.62 -15.57 1.76
N ILE A 942 15.33 -15.75 3.05
CA ILE A 942 14.52 -16.85 3.57
C ILE A 942 13.04 -16.59 3.30
N TRP A 943 12.59 -15.36 3.51
CA TRP A 943 11.24 -14.92 3.17
C TRP A 943 11.18 -13.39 2.94
N LYS A 944 10.20 -12.97 2.14
CA LYS A 944 9.78 -11.57 1.92
C LYS A 944 8.31 -11.47 2.34
N SER A 945 7.94 -10.48 3.15
CA SER A 945 6.56 -10.29 3.62
C SER A 945 6.12 -8.85 3.40
N HIS A 946 4.95 -8.64 2.80
CA HIS A 946 4.41 -7.32 2.51
C HIS A 946 3.67 -6.77 3.73
N CYS A 947 4.13 -5.65 4.26
CA CYS A 947 3.60 -5.06 5.49
C CYS A 947 2.23 -4.41 5.31
N GLY A 948 1.88 -3.96 4.10
CA GLY A 948 0.78 -3.01 3.92
C GLY A 948 1.16 -1.63 4.45
N GLY A 949 0.29 -0.62 4.27
CA GLY A 949 0.60 0.73 4.74
C GLY A 949 1.81 1.40 4.06
N GLY A 950 2.29 0.90 2.92
CA GLY A 950 3.42 1.50 2.19
C GLY A 950 4.77 1.29 2.88
N ALA A 951 5.72 2.20 2.62
CA ALA A 951 7.14 2.05 2.95
C ALA A 951 7.44 1.66 4.41
N VAL A 952 8.35 0.69 4.59
CA VAL A 952 8.88 0.27 5.89
C VAL A 952 10.13 1.10 6.21
N PHE A 953 9.94 2.22 6.91
CA PHE A 953 11.02 3.14 7.30
C PHE A 953 11.59 2.81 8.69
N SER A 954 10.73 2.49 9.65
CA SER A 954 11.14 2.17 11.03
C SER A 954 12.04 0.93 11.04
N SER A 955 13.10 0.94 11.84
CA SER A 955 13.91 -0.27 12.03
C SER A 955 13.07 -1.38 12.68
N PRO A 956 13.11 -2.63 12.18
CA PRO A 956 12.47 -3.77 12.84
C PRO A 956 13.02 -4.00 14.26
N CYS A 957 12.21 -4.63 15.10
CA CYS A 957 12.55 -4.98 16.48
C CYS A 957 12.20 -6.44 16.76
N VAL A 958 13.10 -7.21 17.37
CA VAL A 958 12.89 -8.65 17.67
C VAL A 958 12.75 -8.84 19.17
N SER A 959 11.59 -9.31 19.64
CA SER A 959 11.46 -9.84 21.00
C SER A 959 11.78 -11.33 21.02
N THR A 960 12.44 -11.78 22.08
CA THR A 960 12.72 -13.20 22.34
C THR A 960 11.60 -13.87 23.16
N LYS A 961 10.81 -13.08 23.90
CA LYS A 961 9.72 -13.53 24.76
C LYS A 961 8.59 -12.48 24.77
N PRO A 962 7.44 -12.74 24.12
CA PRO A 962 7.21 -13.81 23.14
C PRO A 962 8.07 -13.60 21.89
N TYR A 963 8.35 -14.69 21.17
CA TYR A 963 9.26 -14.67 20.00
C TYR A 963 8.59 -14.05 18.76
N HIS A 964 8.57 -12.72 18.71
CA HIS A 964 7.88 -11.91 17.70
C HIS A 964 8.84 -10.92 17.04
N LEU A 965 8.62 -10.64 15.76
CA LEU A 965 9.27 -9.57 15.01
C LEU A 965 8.27 -8.43 14.81
N TYR A 966 8.61 -7.24 15.30
CA TYR A 966 7.81 -6.04 15.20
C TYR A 966 8.32 -5.10 14.11
N VAL A 967 7.40 -4.57 13.31
CA VAL A 967 7.67 -3.70 12.16
C VAL A 967 6.64 -2.58 12.14
N ALA A 968 7.00 -1.37 11.72
CA ALA A 968 6.03 -0.30 11.44
C ALA A 968 6.25 0.35 10.07
N THR A 969 5.25 1.13 9.64
CA THR A 969 5.09 1.60 8.27
C THR A 969 4.74 3.08 8.21
N LEU A 970 5.09 3.73 7.10
CA LEU A 970 4.74 5.14 6.88
C LEU A 970 3.23 5.38 6.64
N GLY A 971 2.42 4.33 6.49
CA GLY A 971 0.95 4.39 6.50
C GLY A 971 0.34 4.23 7.89
N GLY A 972 1.16 4.10 8.94
CA GLY A 972 0.69 4.06 10.32
C GLY A 972 0.23 2.70 10.82
N LEU A 973 0.71 1.60 10.22
CA LEU A 973 0.53 0.26 10.76
C LEU A 973 1.75 -0.16 11.59
N VAL A 974 1.49 -0.76 12.74
CA VAL A 974 2.43 -1.54 13.57
C VAL A 974 2.03 -3.01 13.45
N ILE A 975 2.99 -3.89 13.18
CA ILE A 975 2.75 -5.26 12.75
C ILE A 975 3.63 -6.19 13.57
N ALA A 976 3.04 -7.25 14.11
CA ALA A 976 3.78 -8.39 14.67
C ALA A 976 3.82 -9.53 13.67
N LEU A 977 5.01 -10.09 13.47
CA LEU A 977 5.30 -11.20 12.54
C LEU A 977 5.94 -12.35 13.30
N HIS A 978 5.68 -13.58 12.86
CA HIS A 978 6.37 -14.77 13.36
C HIS A 978 7.75 -14.89 12.68
N PRO A 979 8.88 -14.68 13.40
CA PRO A 979 10.18 -14.43 12.78
C PRO A 979 10.68 -15.53 11.83
N PRO A 980 10.50 -16.84 12.12
CA PRO A 980 10.89 -17.90 11.18
C PRO A 980 10.12 -17.94 9.85
N THR A 981 8.94 -17.31 9.75
CA THR A 981 8.02 -17.49 8.61
C THR A 981 7.51 -16.21 7.95
N GLY A 982 7.73 -15.04 8.55
CA GLY A 982 7.23 -13.76 8.04
C GLY A 982 5.70 -13.59 8.08
N ARG A 983 4.96 -14.57 8.62
CA ARG A 983 3.49 -14.52 8.75
C ARG A 983 3.07 -13.51 9.80
N THR A 984 2.05 -12.70 9.47
CA THR A 984 1.45 -11.75 10.41
C THR A 984 0.72 -12.46 11.55
N ILE A 985 1.02 -12.04 12.77
CA ILE A 985 0.37 -12.47 14.01
C ILE A 985 -0.78 -11.49 14.32
N TRP A 986 -0.48 -10.19 14.28
CA TRP A 986 -1.47 -9.11 14.44
C TRP A 986 -1.01 -7.82 13.75
N THR A 987 -1.94 -6.87 13.61
CA THR A 987 -1.66 -5.51 13.12
C THR A 987 -2.47 -4.50 13.91
N TYR A 988 -1.83 -3.41 14.30
CA TYR A 988 -2.40 -2.27 15.03
C TYR A 988 -2.24 -1.00 14.17
N ALA A 989 -3.24 -0.11 14.17
CA ALA A 989 -3.26 1.08 13.32
C ALA A 989 -3.19 2.37 14.15
N CYS A 990 -2.10 3.12 14.03
CA CYS A 990 -1.90 4.44 14.63
C CYS A 990 -2.48 5.60 13.79
N GLY A 991 -2.94 5.34 12.56
CA GLY A 991 -3.65 6.31 11.71
C GLY A 991 -2.80 7.44 11.08
N LYS A 992 -1.56 7.66 11.53
CA LYS A 992 -0.55 8.53 10.89
C LYS A 992 0.80 7.78 10.78
N PRO A 993 1.75 8.25 9.95
CA PRO A 993 3.04 7.58 9.74
C PRO A 993 3.81 7.29 11.04
N VAL A 994 4.42 6.10 11.12
CA VAL A 994 5.36 5.74 12.19
C VAL A 994 6.78 5.75 11.64
N PHE A 995 7.55 6.78 12.00
CA PHE A 995 8.98 6.89 11.68
C PHE A 995 9.87 6.33 12.80
N SER A 996 9.37 6.33 14.04
CA SER A 996 10.10 5.80 15.19
C SER A 996 10.38 4.31 15.00
N SER A 997 11.58 3.86 15.34
CA SER A 997 11.88 2.43 15.46
C SER A 997 11.25 1.91 16.75
N LEU A 998 10.66 0.71 16.72
CA LEU A 998 9.99 0.17 17.90
C LEU A 998 11.03 -0.34 18.90
N GLN A 999 10.71 -0.26 20.19
CA GLN A 999 11.42 -1.00 21.24
C GLN A 999 10.44 -1.85 22.03
N CYS A 1000 10.86 -3.03 22.44
CA CYS A 1000 10.10 -3.87 23.36
C CYS A 1000 10.85 -4.09 24.68
N SER A 1001 10.09 -4.08 25.77
CA SER A 1001 10.51 -4.67 27.04
C SER A 1001 10.10 -6.17 27.08
N HIS A 1002 10.07 -6.77 28.27
CA HIS A 1002 9.58 -8.14 28.45
C HIS A 1002 8.06 -8.28 28.31
N ASP A 1003 7.32 -7.20 28.60
CA ASP A 1003 5.87 -7.21 28.72
C ASP A 1003 5.17 -6.34 27.65
N HIS A 1004 5.87 -5.32 27.14
CA HIS A 1004 5.29 -4.23 26.35
C HIS A 1004 6.12 -3.83 25.12
N LEU A 1005 5.44 -3.25 24.14
CA LEU A 1005 5.99 -2.69 22.91
C LEU A 1005 5.70 -1.18 22.87
N PHE A 1006 6.71 -0.37 22.59
CA PHE A 1006 6.64 1.09 22.62
C PHE A 1006 6.81 1.70 21.24
N VAL A 1007 5.95 2.67 20.90
CA VAL A 1007 5.86 3.26 19.55
C VAL A 1007 5.62 4.77 19.61
N GLY A 1008 6.48 5.57 18.98
CA GLY A 1008 6.27 6.99 18.74
C GLY A 1008 5.63 7.25 17.37
N CYS A 1009 4.53 8.00 17.33
CA CYS A 1009 3.81 8.27 16.09
C CYS A 1009 3.72 9.78 15.76
N VAL A 1010 3.59 10.08 14.47
CA VAL A 1010 3.42 11.45 13.94
C VAL A 1010 2.04 12.05 14.27
N ASP A 1011 1.16 11.29 14.91
CA ASP A 1011 -0.13 11.74 15.43
C ASP A 1011 -0.08 12.46 16.78
N GLU A 1012 1.13 12.71 17.30
CA GLU A 1012 1.40 13.27 18.63
C GLU A 1012 1.22 12.27 19.78
N ASN A 1013 0.98 10.97 19.51
CA ASN A 1013 0.85 9.95 20.55
C ASN A 1013 2.08 9.04 20.66
N TYR A 1014 2.47 8.80 21.91
CA TYR A 1014 3.39 7.75 22.32
C TYR A 1014 2.58 6.57 22.86
N TYR A 1015 2.62 5.44 22.16
CA TYR A 1015 1.83 4.25 22.46
C TYR A 1015 2.62 3.20 23.23
N CYS A 1016 1.94 2.58 24.19
CA CYS A 1016 2.34 1.32 24.81
C CYS A 1016 1.34 0.23 24.41
N LEU A 1017 1.80 -0.79 23.71
CA LEU A 1017 1.02 -1.93 23.26
C LEU A 1017 1.47 -3.18 24.00
N SER A 1018 0.54 -4.11 24.28
CA SER A 1018 0.89 -5.45 24.72
C SER A 1018 1.53 -6.23 23.58
N HIS A 1019 2.26 -7.30 23.89
CA HIS A 1019 2.76 -8.21 22.86
C HIS A 1019 1.67 -8.94 22.04
N ALA A 1020 0.40 -8.83 22.43
CA ALA A 1020 -0.78 -9.30 21.70
C ALA A 1020 -1.40 -8.22 20.77
N GLY A 1021 -0.88 -6.99 20.78
CA GLY A 1021 -1.35 -5.89 19.91
C GLY A 1021 -2.47 -5.04 20.52
N GLU A 1022 -2.73 -5.18 21.82
CA GLU A 1022 -3.73 -4.39 22.54
C GLU A 1022 -3.09 -3.10 23.07
N MET A 1023 -3.77 -1.96 22.96
CA MET A 1023 -3.27 -0.72 23.56
C MET A 1023 -3.44 -0.75 25.08
N VAL A 1024 -2.33 -0.70 25.81
CA VAL A 1024 -2.32 -0.66 27.28
C VAL A 1024 -2.49 0.78 27.77
N TRP A 1025 -1.74 1.71 27.18
CA TRP A 1025 -1.88 3.14 27.41
C TRP A 1025 -1.30 3.95 26.23
N HIS A 1026 -1.63 5.24 26.18
CA HIS A 1026 -0.94 6.20 25.32
C HIS A 1026 -0.70 7.51 26.08
N LEU A 1027 0.38 8.22 25.73
CA LEU A 1027 0.68 9.56 26.22
C LEU A 1027 0.73 10.52 25.03
N ARG A 1028 -0.01 11.63 25.13
CA ARG A 1028 -0.03 12.66 24.09
C ARG A 1028 1.00 13.76 24.35
N THR A 1029 1.66 14.18 23.29
CA THR A 1029 2.64 15.28 23.23
C THR A 1029 2.05 16.49 22.49
N ASP A 1030 2.76 17.63 22.50
CA ASP A 1030 2.29 18.86 21.82
C ASP A 1030 2.84 18.97 20.38
N GLY A 1031 3.43 17.89 19.86
CA GLY A 1031 3.99 17.82 18.51
C GLY A 1031 4.26 16.37 18.05
N PRO A 1032 4.54 16.14 16.76
CA PRO A 1032 4.79 14.80 16.24
C PRO A 1032 6.01 14.09 16.84
N ILE A 1033 5.92 12.78 17.05
CA ILE A 1033 7.02 11.96 17.56
C ILE A 1033 7.71 11.23 16.39
N PHE A 1034 8.95 11.64 16.10
CA PHE A 1034 9.84 10.97 15.15
C PHE A 1034 10.95 10.17 15.84
N SER A 1035 11.32 10.59 17.07
CA SER A 1035 12.34 9.95 17.88
C SER A 1035 11.91 8.52 18.25
N SER A 1036 12.84 7.56 18.17
CA SER A 1036 12.61 6.21 18.69
C SER A 1036 12.82 6.20 20.20
N PRO A 1037 11.99 5.47 20.97
CA PRO A 1037 12.18 5.38 22.42
C PRO A 1037 13.47 4.64 22.79
N CYS A 1038 13.98 4.95 23.97
CA CYS A 1038 15.05 4.22 24.63
C CYS A 1038 14.61 3.81 26.04
N LEU A 1039 14.83 2.55 26.39
CA LEU A 1039 14.46 1.99 27.69
C LEU A 1039 15.65 2.05 28.66
N SER A 1040 15.37 2.30 29.94
CA SER A 1040 16.32 2.19 31.04
C SER A 1040 16.29 0.76 31.60
N ASP A 1041 17.46 0.10 31.60
CA ASP A 1041 17.60 -1.27 32.13
C ASP A 1041 17.45 -1.31 33.67
N PHE A 1042 17.74 -0.19 34.37
CA PHE A 1042 17.72 -0.14 35.84
C PHE A 1042 16.40 0.39 36.43
N SER A 1043 15.76 1.38 35.79
CA SER A 1043 14.56 2.04 36.32
C SER A 1043 13.27 1.64 35.60
N GLY A 1044 13.35 0.93 34.48
CA GLY A 1044 12.20 0.53 33.66
C GLY A 1044 11.50 1.70 32.95
N CYS A 1045 12.00 2.93 33.09
CA CYS A 1045 11.45 4.09 32.41
C CYS A 1045 11.77 4.08 30.91
N SER A 1046 10.95 4.79 30.14
CA SER A 1046 11.14 5.01 28.72
C SER A 1046 11.34 6.49 28.41
N VAL A 1047 12.40 6.80 27.66
CA VAL A 1047 12.79 8.16 27.28
C VAL A 1047 12.70 8.35 25.77
N PHE A 1048 12.07 9.44 25.31
CA PHE A 1048 11.89 9.75 23.89
C PHE A 1048 11.84 11.27 23.62
N GLY A 1049 12.08 11.68 22.37
CA GLY A 1049 12.02 13.07 21.93
C GLY A 1049 10.78 13.42 21.09
N SER A 1050 10.35 14.69 21.12
CA SER A 1050 9.23 15.21 20.34
C SER A 1050 9.59 16.46 19.52
N HIS A 1051 8.83 16.69 18.44
CA HIS A 1051 8.94 17.91 17.61
C HIS A 1051 8.28 19.16 18.24
N ASP A 1052 7.71 19.06 19.45
CA ASP A 1052 7.39 20.22 20.30
C ASP A 1052 8.63 20.83 20.99
N GLY A 1053 9.80 20.17 20.88
CA GLY A 1053 11.05 20.62 21.51
C GLY A 1053 11.28 20.11 22.93
N TYR A 1054 10.57 19.06 23.35
CA TYR A 1054 10.79 18.41 24.64
C TYR A 1054 11.35 16.98 24.51
N ILE A 1055 12.13 16.59 25.52
CA ILE A 1055 12.47 15.19 25.83
C ILE A 1055 11.54 14.74 26.96
N TYR A 1056 10.89 13.61 26.80
CA TYR A 1056 9.92 13.04 27.73
C TYR A 1056 10.49 11.79 28.39
N CYS A 1057 10.20 11.59 29.68
CA CYS A 1057 10.47 10.35 30.41
C CYS A 1057 9.20 9.85 31.08
N CYS A 1058 8.82 8.61 30.79
CA CYS A 1058 7.60 7.97 31.29
C CYS A 1058 7.91 6.66 32.01
N SER A 1059 7.11 6.29 33.01
CA SER A 1059 7.19 4.96 33.63
C SER A 1059 6.61 3.88 32.71
N SER A 1060 6.85 2.61 33.06
CA SER A 1060 6.25 1.43 32.42
C SER A 1060 4.72 1.46 32.36
N GLU A 1061 4.08 2.14 33.33
CA GLU A 1061 2.63 2.30 33.47
C GLU A 1061 2.07 3.54 32.74
N GLY A 1062 2.91 4.29 32.04
CA GLY A 1062 2.50 5.47 31.25
C GLY A 1062 2.41 6.77 32.02
N LEU A 1063 2.91 6.81 33.26
CA LEU A 1063 2.99 8.04 34.04
C LEU A 1063 4.15 8.91 33.56
N LEU A 1064 3.88 10.17 33.22
CA LEU A 1064 4.92 11.15 32.91
C LEU A 1064 5.72 11.47 34.18
N LEU A 1065 7.00 11.09 34.19
CA LEU A 1065 7.91 11.35 35.31
C LEU A 1065 8.46 12.78 35.22
N TRP A 1066 8.94 13.17 34.04
CA TRP A 1066 9.40 14.53 33.74
C TRP A 1066 9.39 14.81 32.24
N LYS A 1067 9.45 16.10 31.88
CA LYS A 1067 9.82 16.53 30.52
C LYS A 1067 10.84 17.67 30.56
N HIS A 1068 11.89 17.56 29.76
CA HIS A 1068 12.97 18.54 29.65
C HIS A 1068 12.80 19.38 28.38
N LYS A 1069 12.90 20.71 28.49
CA LYS A 1069 12.78 21.61 27.33
C LYS A 1069 14.15 21.80 26.65
N THR A 1070 14.21 21.52 25.35
CA THR A 1070 15.40 21.72 24.52
C THR A 1070 15.29 23.00 23.68
N SER A 1071 16.36 23.38 22.96
CA SER A 1071 16.44 24.58 22.13
C SER A 1071 15.66 24.48 20.81
N SER A 1072 15.47 23.26 20.29
CA SER A 1072 14.78 22.97 19.03
C SER A 1072 14.12 21.59 19.06
N LYS A 1073 13.50 21.17 17.96
CA LYS A 1073 12.82 19.88 17.80
C LYS A 1073 13.77 18.71 18.06
N VAL A 1074 13.31 17.65 18.71
CA VAL A 1074 14.10 16.45 18.99
C VAL A 1074 13.73 15.34 18.01
N TYR A 1075 14.62 15.07 17.04
CA TYR A 1075 14.48 13.98 16.06
C TYR A 1075 15.29 12.74 16.47
N ALA A 1076 16.50 12.95 16.99
CA ALA A 1076 17.40 11.91 17.44
C ALA A 1076 16.77 11.04 18.55
N THR A 1077 17.12 9.75 18.58
CA THR A 1077 16.80 8.85 19.70
C THR A 1077 17.71 9.16 20.88
N PRO A 1078 17.17 9.42 22.09
CA PRO A 1078 17.97 9.50 23.30
C PRO A 1078 18.70 8.18 23.59
N PHE A 1079 19.81 8.24 24.30
CA PHE A 1079 20.62 7.08 24.68
C PHE A 1079 20.79 7.05 26.19
N VAL A 1080 20.27 6.02 26.86
CA VAL A 1080 20.41 5.82 28.30
C VAL A 1080 21.72 5.06 28.59
N PHE A 1081 22.52 5.56 29.53
CA PHE A 1081 23.81 4.97 29.91
C PHE A 1081 24.10 5.13 31.42
N PRO A 1082 24.93 4.25 32.03
CA PRO A 1082 25.31 4.38 33.44
C PRO A 1082 26.08 5.68 33.70
N ASN A 1083 25.82 6.32 34.84
CA ASN A 1083 26.56 7.51 35.27
C ASN A 1083 28.00 7.12 35.67
N PRO A 1084 29.05 7.66 35.01
CA PRO A 1084 30.42 7.28 35.31
C PRO A 1084 30.89 7.79 36.68
N CYS A 1085 30.29 8.87 37.20
CA CYS A 1085 30.70 9.50 38.46
C CYS A 1085 29.87 9.06 39.68
N ILE A 1086 28.67 8.48 39.49
CA ILE A 1086 27.76 8.08 40.57
C ILE A 1086 27.29 6.64 40.34
N GLU A 1087 27.59 5.75 41.27
CA GLU A 1087 27.13 4.36 41.21
C GLU A 1087 25.60 4.26 41.37
N ALA A 1088 24.98 3.35 40.61
CA ALA A 1088 23.53 3.16 40.54
C ALA A 1088 22.69 4.40 40.09
N SER A 1089 23.31 5.35 39.38
CA SER A 1089 22.63 6.42 38.63
C SER A 1089 22.76 6.15 37.12
N GLU A 1090 21.78 6.59 36.34
CA GLU A 1090 21.82 6.60 34.86
C GLU A 1090 21.62 8.01 34.31
N LEU A 1091 22.20 8.26 33.13
CA LEU A 1091 22.14 9.51 32.39
C LEU A 1091 21.51 9.27 31.02
N VAL A 1092 20.92 10.32 30.46
CA VAL A 1092 20.39 10.38 29.09
C VAL A 1092 21.29 11.28 28.25
N ALA A 1093 21.85 10.77 27.17
CA ALA A 1093 22.39 11.60 26.09
C ALA A 1093 21.30 11.84 25.04
N ALA A 1094 21.03 13.09 24.69
CA ALA A 1094 20.02 13.47 23.70
C ALA A 1094 20.50 14.64 22.82
N ALA A 1095 19.89 14.82 21.66
CA ALA A 1095 20.28 15.86 20.70
C ALA A 1095 19.05 16.59 20.11
N SER A 1096 19.10 17.92 20.05
CA SER A 1096 18.13 18.72 19.29
C SER A 1096 18.62 18.98 17.87
N THR A 1097 17.68 19.13 16.94
CA THR A 1097 17.93 19.25 15.49
C THR A 1097 18.79 20.44 15.08
N ASP A 1098 18.95 21.45 15.92
CA ASP A 1098 19.73 22.64 15.64
C ASP A 1098 21.21 22.54 16.08
N GLY A 1099 21.58 21.52 16.87
CA GLY A 1099 22.97 21.21 17.20
C GLY A 1099 23.31 21.10 18.69
N ASP A 1100 22.36 21.26 19.62
CA ASP A 1100 22.63 21.03 21.04
C ASP A 1100 22.61 19.54 21.40
N LEU A 1101 23.61 19.13 22.17
CA LEU A 1101 23.70 17.88 22.88
C LEU A 1101 23.42 18.12 24.37
N TYR A 1102 22.61 17.26 24.96
CA TYR A 1102 22.19 17.32 26.36
C TYR A 1102 22.58 16.04 27.08
N ILE A 1103 23.17 16.17 28.26
CA ILE A 1103 23.29 15.09 29.24
C ILE A 1103 22.32 15.40 30.38
N LEU A 1104 21.31 14.56 30.55
CA LEU A 1104 20.30 14.70 31.60
C LEU A 1104 20.42 13.56 32.62
N ASP A 1105 20.02 13.80 33.87
CA ASP A 1105 19.79 12.73 34.84
C ASP A 1105 18.47 11.99 34.57
N VAL A 1106 18.47 10.66 34.56
CA VAL A 1106 17.30 9.83 34.21
C VAL A 1106 16.16 9.99 35.22
N GLN A 1107 16.45 10.21 36.51
CA GLN A 1107 15.43 10.25 37.55
C GLN A 1107 14.71 11.60 37.62
N SER A 1108 15.44 12.69 37.44
CA SER A 1108 14.96 14.06 37.63
C SER A 1108 14.74 14.87 36.35
N GLY A 1109 15.32 14.44 35.22
CA GLY A 1109 15.36 15.24 33.99
C GLY A 1109 16.19 16.52 34.10
N SER A 1110 17.03 16.63 35.14
CA SER A 1110 17.89 17.80 35.36
C SER A 1110 19.07 17.83 34.39
N LEU A 1111 19.48 19.03 33.97
CA LEU A 1111 20.58 19.22 33.03
C LEU A 1111 21.93 19.08 33.73
N MET A 1112 22.71 18.08 33.33
CA MET A 1112 24.02 17.77 33.91
C MET A 1112 25.17 18.33 33.07
N ALA A 1113 25.03 18.32 31.74
CA ALA A 1113 25.95 18.98 30.80
C ALA A 1113 25.21 19.35 29.48
N GLN A 1114 25.70 20.36 28.78
CA GLN A 1114 25.27 20.73 27.44
C GLN A 1114 26.48 21.04 26.56
N TYR A 1115 26.42 20.70 25.27
CA TYR A 1115 27.46 21.01 24.28
C TYR A 1115 26.82 21.38 22.94
N ARG A 1116 27.36 22.37 22.22
CA ARG A 1116 26.80 22.84 20.95
C ARG A 1116 27.71 22.46 19.78
N LEU A 1117 27.20 21.65 18.85
CA LEU A 1117 27.82 21.43 17.55
C LEU A 1117 27.46 22.57 16.58
N SER A 1118 28.32 22.78 15.58
CA SER A 1118 28.16 23.85 14.58
C SER A 1118 27.14 23.53 13.48
N GLY A 1119 26.60 22.31 13.44
CA GLY A 1119 25.63 21.85 12.45
C GLY A 1119 24.42 21.14 13.07
N GLN A 1120 23.43 20.85 12.23
CA GLN A 1120 22.21 20.14 12.62
C GLN A 1120 22.49 18.67 12.96
N ILE A 1121 21.80 18.14 13.97
CA ILE A 1121 21.94 16.75 14.40
C ILE A 1121 20.66 15.96 14.11
N PHE A 1122 20.79 14.91 13.29
CA PHE A 1122 19.74 13.93 13.01
C PHE A 1122 20.15 12.52 13.44
N SER A 1123 21.47 12.23 13.43
CA SER A 1123 22.07 11.06 14.08
C SER A 1123 21.69 11.00 15.56
N SER A 1124 21.34 9.81 16.05
CA SER A 1124 21.28 9.55 17.49
C SER A 1124 22.69 9.52 18.09
N PRO A 1125 22.91 10.06 19.30
CA PRO A 1125 24.15 9.81 20.04
C PRO A 1125 24.24 8.34 20.48
N VAL A 1126 25.46 7.82 20.59
CA VAL A 1126 25.78 6.53 21.22
C VAL A 1126 26.87 6.79 22.26
N VAL A 1127 26.72 6.22 23.46
CA VAL A 1127 27.69 6.41 24.56
C VAL A 1127 28.28 5.07 24.97
N TRP A 1128 29.60 5.04 25.13
CA TRP A 1128 30.34 3.94 25.74
C TRP A 1128 31.25 4.49 26.85
N GLU A 1129 31.12 3.95 28.05
CA GLU A 1129 31.81 4.45 29.26
C GLU A 1129 31.61 5.97 29.44
N SER A 1130 32.65 6.77 29.22
CA SER A 1130 32.64 8.23 29.27
C SER A 1130 32.75 8.90 27.89
N THR A 1131 32.66 8.16 26.78
CA THR A 1131 32.81 8.70 25.42
C THR A 1131 31.49 8.64 24.65
N LEU A 1132 31.07 9.79 24.11
CA LEU A 1132 29.86 9.98 23.31
C LEU A 1132 30.24 10.19 21.84
N ILE A 1133 29.61 9.44 20.94
CA ILE A 1133 29.80 9.53 19.48
C ILE A 1133 28.49 9.98 18.83
N VAL A 1134 28.55 10.96 17.91
CA VAL A 1134 27.38 11.45 17.16
C VAL A 1134 27.75 11.99 15.78
N GLY A 1135 26.92 11.71 14.78
CA GLY A 1135 27.03 12.30 13.44
C GLY A 1135 26.39 13.69 13.34
N CYS A 1136 26.94 14.56 12.51
CA CYS A 1136 26.43 15.91 12.27
C CYS A 1136 26.26 16.21 10.78
N ARG A 1137 25.30 17.09 10.45
CA ARG A 1137 25.07 17.54 9.06
C ARG A 1137 26.11 18.53 8.53
N ASN A 1138 27.12 18.89 9.32
CA ASN A 1138 28.29 19.65 8.88
C ASN A 1138 29.40 18.75 8.28
N ASN A 1139 29.07 17.51 7.94
CA ASN A 1139 29.92 16.44 7.37
C ASN A 1139 30.73 15.61 8.37
N TYR A 1140 30.84 16.06 9.63
CA TYR A 1140 31.69 15.42 10.63
C TYR A 1140 30.96 14.43 11.54
N VAL A 1141 31.70 13.41 11.97
CA VAL A 1141 31.41 12.59 13.15
C VAL A 1141 32.23 13.14 14.32
N TYR A 1142 31.56 13.36 15.44
CA TYR A 1142 32.15 13.90 16.67
C TYR A 1142 32.33 12.81 17.71
N CYS A 1143 33.50 12.80 18.36
CA CYS A 1143 33.78 12.04 19.56
C CYS A 1143 34.01 13.01 20.73
N LEU A 1144 33.15 12.94 21.74
CA LEU A 1144 33.17 13.83 22.90
C LEU A 1144 33.40 13.04 24.19
N ASP A 1145 34.28 13.55 25.06
CA ASP A 1145 34.53 13.00 26.38
C ASP A 1145 33.71 13.67 27.47
N LEU A 1146 33.01 12.85 28.24
CA LEU A 1146 32.24 13.20 29.42
C LEU A 1146 33.12 13.14 30.67
N SER A 1147 33.55 14.30 31.16
CA SER A 1147 34.37 14.42 32.37
C SER A 1147 33.58 15.04 33.52
N CYS A 1148 33.83 14.58 34.75
CA CYS A 1148 33.40 15.29 35.94
C CYS A 1148 34.32 16.49 36.18
N LYS A 1149 33.77 17.70 36.26
CA LYS A 1149 34.53 18.85 36.77
C LYS A 1149 34.82 18.61 38.24
N ASN A 1150 36.06 18.25 38.55
CA ASN A 1150 36.57 18.35 39.92
C ASN A 1150 36.43 19.81 40.36
N ALA A 1151 35.77 20.02 41.50
CA ALA A 1151 35.78 21.31 42.16
C ALA A 1151 37.22 21.63 42.56
N ILE A 1152 37.87 22.52 41.80
CA ILE A 1152 39.12 23.16 42.23
C ILE A 1152 38.77 23.97 43.49
N LYS A 1153 39.56 23.74 44.55
CA LYS A 1153 39.46 24.47 45.83
C LYS A 1153 39.77 25.95 45.68
#